data_AF-A0A7N8Y8G5-F1
#
_entry.id   AF-A0A7N8Y8G5-F1
#
_cell.length_a   1.000
_cell.length_b   1.000
_cell.length_c   1.000
_cell.angle_alpha   90.00
_cell.angle_beta   90.00
_cell.angle_gamma   90.00
#
_symmetry.space_group_name_H-M   'P 1'
#
loop_
_entity.id
_entity.type
_entity.pdbx_description
1 polymer ?
#
loop_
_entity_poly.entity_id
_entity_poly.type
_entity_poly.pdbx_seq_one_letter_code
_entity_poly.pdbx_strand_id
1 'polypeptide(L)'
;MGETEEDNVGKLFENFVQASTCKGTLQAFNVLCRQLDLDPANNSTFYSSLKAKVTSWKAKALWTKLDKRMSHKEYKKSQSCVGTKCLVIGGGPCGLRTAIELALLGAKVVVIEKRDSFSRHNVLHLWPFTIHDLRGLGAKKFYGKFCAGAIDHISIQQLQLILLKVALIVAVDFHINVEFVKLLEPPEDQENEGLGWRAAIRPADHPVANFEFDVVVGADGRRNTLAGFKRKEFRGKLAIAITANFINRNTTAEAKVEEISGVAFIFNQKFFLDLKEETGIDLENIVYYKDNTHYFVMTAKKQSLLDKGVVINDYIDTQMLLSSENVNQEALLCYAREAADFGTNYQLPTLDFAMNHCGQPDVAMFDFTSMYASENAALVRERFGHQLLVALVGDSLLEPFWPMGTGCARGFLAAFDTAWMVKSWAQGRTVLDVLAERESIYRLLPQTTPENIAKNFEQYTLDPGTRYPNLNSSCVRPHQVRHLYISGELNSCSLERAATIRRPVNLCRRESEIRPARLLTWCQKQTEGYRNVTITDLTSSWKSGIALCALIHRFKPQLIDFDSLNEEDHDANLQLAFDISEREFGIRSFTSVKELSAGEELDKTRMITYLSKFYELFRGTPLPASGSRGVDENNKDYPAKDVRSNNNVLNLAMTRKRVPKDENRSDGTDPIYKRRRNFCCLEEATNLSSNGSSVREGRDPKENKVRSMATQLLAKFESTPSYAVRKTQKKAQTQQAREFHTKSIKEKAVHLSGLFSGDSSAIHKGGSVRRAFPPSGDKCHSCERRVYMVERVCAEGLYFHRECFRCSTCSSALRQGAHAFDSEQGKLYCKLHFDRRNNGTNLRRNLSLRSVSTFPFSLCHTKSICCKMANSSALCILCLRADMELKFRSNVLLKKKAPSLAAQQTCRMNLQQVPSAHI
;
A
#
# COMPACT_ATOMS: atom_id res chain seq x y z
N MET A 1 -0.90 53.13 -3.30
CA MET A 1 -1.03 52.02 -2.34
C MET A 1 -0.69 50.75 -3.08
N GLY A 2 0.27 49.96 -2.60
CA GLY A 2 0.52 48.61 -3.11
C GLY A 2 0.48 47.64 -1.94
N GLU A 3 -0.23 46.53 -2.09
CA GLU A 3 0.13 45.34 -1.33
C GLU A 3 1.44 44.81 -1.93
N THR A 4 2.40 44.48 -1.08
CA THR A 4 3.71 43.97 -1.51
C THR A 4 3.56 42.61 -2.19
N GLU A 5 4.30 42.34 -3.27
CA GLU A 5 4.17 41.10 -4.03
C GLU A 5 4.43 39.84 -3.17
N GLU A 6 5.30 39.94 -2.17
CA GLU A 6 5.53 38.89 -1.16
C GLU A 6 4.26 38.52 -0.38
N ASP A 7 3.37 39.47 -0.07
CA ASP A 7 2.09 39.20 0.60
C ASP A 7 1.14 38.44 -0.31
N ASN A 8 1.13 38.74 -1.61
CA ASN A 8 0.31 38.03 -2.59
C ASN A 8 0.77 36.57 -2.77
N VAL A 9 2.08 36.34 -2.90
CA VAL A 9 2.68 34.99 -2.90
C VAL A 9 2.38 34.26 -1.59
N GLY A 10 2.46 34.96 -0.46
CA GLY A 10 2.05 34.44 0.86
C GLY A 10 0.60 33.96 0.87
N LYS A 11 -0.35 34.80 0.45
CA LYS A 11 -1.78 34.47 0.34
C LYS A 11 -2.03 33.25 -0.55
N LEU A 12 -1.39 33.17 -1.72
CA LEU A 12 -1.54 32.02 -2.63
C LEU A 12 -1.01 30.71 -2.03
N PHE A 13 0.14 30.74 -1.37
CA PHE A 13 0.67 29.55 -0.69
C PHE A 13 -0.22 29.13 0.49
N GLU A 14 -0.81 30.08 1.23
CA GLU A 14 -1.76 29.77 2.29
C GLU A 14 -3.06 29.15 1.76
N ASN A 15 -3.60 29.63 0.64
CA ASN A 15 -4.77 29.01 0.00
C ASN A 15 -4.51 27.54 -0.36
N PHE A 16 -3.32 27.22 -0.89
CA PHE A 16 -2.89 25.84 -1.15
C PHE A 16 -2.76 25.01 0.13
N VAL A 17 -2.15 25.57 1.19
CA VAL A 17 -2.01 24.90 2.49
C VAL A 17 -3.38 24.64 3.14
N GLN A 18 -4.33 25.55 3.01
CA GLN A 18 -5.67 25.46 3.61
C GLN A 18 -6.68 24.64 2.79
N ALA A 19 -6.41 24.37 1.51
CA ALA A 19 -7.34 23.66 0.61
C ALA A 19 -7.84 22.32 1.19
N SER A 20 -9.16 22.13 1.22
CA SER A 20 -9.83 21.00 1.89
C SER A 20 -10.23 19.84 0.97
N THR A 21 -10.02 19.97 -0.35
CA THR A 21 -10.41 18.95 -1.35
C THR A 21 -9.25 18.63 -2.30
N CYS A 22 -9.29 17.48 -2.97
CA CYS A 22 -8.26 17.07 -3.94
C CYS A 22 -8.19 18.07 -5.11
N LYS A 23 -9.32 18.33 -5.79
CA LYS A 23 -9.43 19.34 -6.87
C LYS A 23 -8.99 20.73 -6.42
N GLY A 24 -9.45 21.20 -5.26
CA GLY A 24 -9.08 22.51 -4.72
C GLY A 24 -7.59 22.64 -4.41
N THR A 25 -6.96 21.56 -3.91
CA THR A 25 -5.51 21.50 -3.67
C THR A 25 -4.73 21.60 -4.99
N LEU A 26 -5.12 20.84 -6.01
CA LEU A 26 -4.51 20.87 -7.34
C LEU A 26 -4.70 22.23 -8.03
N GLN A 27 -5.90 22.82 -7.94
CA GLN A 27 -6.20 24.14 -8.49
C GLN A 27 -5.38 25.24 -7.82
N ALA A 28 -5.33 25.27 -6.49
CA ALA A 28 -4.53 26.25 -5.75
C ALA A 28 -3.03 26.10 -6.03
N PHE A 29 -2.53 24.86 -6.15
CA PHE A 29 -1.13 24.60 -6.52
C PHE A 29 -0.82 25.07 -7.95
N ASN A 30 -1.71 24.81 -8.91
CA ASN A 30 -1.54 25.24 -10.29
C ASN A 30 -1.59 26.77 -10.45
N VAL A 31 -2.43 27.47 -9.66
CA VAL A 31 -2.44 28.94 -9.61
C VAL A 31 -1.13 29.47 -9.01
N LEU A 32 -0.64 28.87 -7.91
CA LEU A 32 0.65 29.23 -7.30
C LEU A 32 1.82 29.04 -8.28
N CYS A 33 1.87 27.90 -8.99
CA CYS A 33 2.96 27.61 -9.94
C CYS A 33 2.96 28.59 -11.13
N ARG A 34 1.79 28.90 -11.69
CA ARG A 34 1.66 29.90 -12.76
C ARG A 34 2.07 31.29 -12.31
N GLN A 35 1.59 31.75 -11.15
CA GLN A 35 1.90 33.10 -10.65
C GLN A 35 3.37 33.27 -10.27
N LEU A 36 4.03 32.17 -9.90
CA LEU A 36 5.46 32.15 -9.60
C LEU A 36 6.35 31.90 -10.82
N ASP A 37 5.80 31.63 -12.01
CA ASP A 37 6.56 31.12 -13.16
C ASP A 37 7.44 29.90 -12.78
N LEU A 38 6.75 28.80 -12.49
CA LEU A 38 7.33 27.51 -12.13
C LEU A 38 6.60 26.38 -12.86
N ASP A 39 7.35 25.50 -13.51
CA ASP A 39 6.83 24.32 -14.20
C ASP A 39 7.14 23.03 -13.39
N PRO A 40 6.12 22.32 -12.86
CA PRO A 40 6.28 21.04 -12.17
C PRO A 40 6.87 19.90 -13.03
N ALA A 41 6.95 20.04 -14.36
CA ALA A 41 7.64 19.06 -15.19
C ALA A 41 9.13 18.97 -14.82
N ASN A 42 9.77 20.12 -14.50
CA ASN A 42 11.19 20.28 -14.18
C ASN A 42 11.54 19.83 -12.73
N ASN A 43 11.27 18.57 -12.43
CA ASN A 43 11.34 17.99 -11.08
C ASN A 43 12.68 18.18 -10.35
N SER A 44 13.80 18.19 -11.07
CA SER A 44 15.16 18.28 -10.50
C SER A 44 15.47 19.61 -9.82
N THR A 45 14.86 20.71 -10.28
CA THR A 45 15.09 22.07 -9.73
C THR A 45 13.84 22.66 -9.06
N PHE A 46 12.64 22.15 -9.37
CA PHE A 46 11.36 22.72 -8.94
C PHE A 46 11.27 23.03 -7.44
N TYR A 47 11.60 22.08 -6.54
CA TYR A 47 11.53 22.32 -5.09
C TYR A 47 12.43 23.49 -4.65
N SER A 48 13.65 23.56 -5.17
CA SER A 48 14.61 24.62 -4.86
C SER A 48 14.11 25.99 -5.33
N SER A 49 13.53 26.05 -6.54
CA SER A 49 12.95 27.27 -7.11
C SER A 49 11.68 27.71 -6.39
N LEU A 50 10.79 26.77 -6.03
CA LEU A 50 9.58 27.02 -5.23
C LEU A 50 9.94 27.57 -3.85
N LYS A 51 10.90 26.94 -3.16
CA LYS A 51 11.42 27.37 -1.86
C LYS A 51 12.09 28.76 -1.93
N ALA A 52 12.80 29.07 -3.01
CA ALA A 52 13.43 30.36 -3.21
C ALA A 52 12.40 31.48 -3.45
N LYS A 53 11.34 31.21 -4.23
CA LYS A 53 10.27 32.18 -4.53
C LYS A 53 9.24 32.32 -3.38
N VAL A 54 9.02 31.30 -2.54
CA VAL A 54 8.07 31.33 -1.40
C VAL A 54 8.81 31.59 -0.08
N THR A 55 9.13 32.86 0.16
CA THR A 55 9.93 33.38 1.29
C THR A 55 9.18 33.53 2.63
N SER A 56 7.86 33.33 2.64
CA SER A 56 6.98 33.70 3.76
C SER A 56 7.33 32.97 5.07
N TRP A 57 7.13 33.65 6.21
CA TRP A 57 7.49 33.12 7.53
C TRP A 57 6.73 31.83 7.89
N LYS A 58 5.50 31.68 7.39
CA LYS A 58 4.68 30.47 7.58
C LYS A 58 5.28 29.27 6.85
N ALA A 59 5.82 29.50 5.63
CA ALA A 59 6.44 28.50 4.76
C ALA A 59 7.86 28.11 5.19
N LYS A 60 8.69 29.05 5.68
CA LYS A 60 10.06 28.79 6.18
C LYS A 60 10.13 27.59 7.15
N ALA A 61 9.18 27.48 8.08
CA ALA A 61 9.12 26.38 9.05
C ALA A 61 8.71 25.00 8.46
N LEU A 62 8.17 24.96 7.23
CA LEU A 62 7.98 23.74 6.44
C LEU A 62 9.25 23.42 5.65
N TRP A 63 9.90 24.42 5.05
CA TRP A 63 11.16 24.25 4.32
C TRP A 63 12.24 23.63 5.22
N THR A 64 12.47 24.14 6.44
CA THR A 64 13.42 23.54 7.40
C THR A 64 13.16 22.05 7.68
N LYS A 65 11.90 21.61 7.61
CA LYS A 65 11.51 20.21 7.85
C LYS A 65 11.80 19.32 6.65
N LEU A 66 11.41 19.76 5.45
CA LEU A 66 11.65 19.03 4.20
C LEU A 66 13.16 19.01 3.87
N ASP A 67 13.87 20.12 4.09
CA ASP A 67 15.33 20.21 4.01
C ASP A 67 16.01 19.18 4.93
N LYS A 68 15.59 19.09 6.20
CA LYS A 68 16.13 18.09 7.14
C LYS A 68 15.90 16.66 6.66
N ARG A 69 14.77 16.38 5.98
CA ARG A 69 14.52 15.06 5.36
C ARG A 69 15.45 14.83 4.17
N MET A 70 15.57 15.80 3.27
CA MET A 70 16.42 15.72 2.06
C MET A 70 17.93 15.64 2.38
N SER A 71 18.38 16.15 3.52
CA SER A 71 19.79 16.15 3.92
C SER A 71 20.30 14.79 4.45
N HIS A 72 19.44 13.78 4.59
CA HIS A 72 19.87 12.43 4.96
C HIS A 72 20.72 11.77 3.85
N LYS A 73 21.74 11.01 4.27
CA LYS A 73 22.76 10.38 3.39
C LYS A 73 22.16 9.51 2.27
N GLU A 74 20.99 8.90 2.51
CA GLU A 74 20.33 7.96 1.61
C GLU A 74 19.87 8.61 0.29
N TYR A 75 19.49 9.89 0.31
CA TYR A 75 19.00 10.62 -0.86
C TYR A 75 20.12 11.23 -1.72
N LYS A 76 21.34 11.35 -1.17
CA LYS A 76 22.50 12.00 -1.83
C LYS A 76 22.18 13.40 -2.41
N LYS A 77 21.35 14.22 -1.73
CA LYS A 77 20.81 15.50 -2.28
C LYS A 77 19.97 15.30 -3.57
N SER A 78 19.06 14.33 -3.53
CA SER A 78 18.22 13.92 -4.68
C SER A 78 19.02 13.45 -5.90
N GLN A 79 20.17 12.80 -5.68
CA GLN A 79 21.06 12.25 -6.73
C GLN A 79 21.13 10.70 -6.68
N SER A 80 20.22 10.04 -5.96
CA SER A 80 20.25 8.58 -5.77
C SER A 80 19.51 7.79 -6.86
N CYS A 81 18.54 8.40 -7.54
CA CYS A 81 17.71 7.78 -8.59
C CYS A 81 17.45 8.74 -9.77
N VAL A 82 18.40 9.61 -10.09
CA VAL A 82 18.31 10.51 -11.25
C VAL A 82 18.30 9.69 -12.54
N GLY A 83 17.43 10.05 -13.47
CA GLY A 83 17.16 9.30 -14.70
C GLY A 83 16.06 8.24 -14.57
N THR A 84 15.82 7.69 -13.36
CA THR A 84 14.77 6.70 -13.14
C THR A 84 13.37 7.34 -13.26
N LYS A 85 12.52 6.75 -14.09
CA LYS A 85 11.11 7.12 -14.30
C LYS A 85 10.20 6.13 -13.56
N CYS A 86 9.31 6.64 -12.72
CA CYS A 86 8.45 5.85 -11.81
C CYS A 86 6.97 6.16 -12.03
N LEU A 87 6.15 5.13 -12.29
CA LEU A 87 4.68 5.22 -12.25
C LEU A 87 4.14 4.63 -10.94
N VAL A 88 3.28 5.36 -10.23
CA VAL A 88 2.57 4.89 -9.03
C VAL A 88 1.08 4.84 -9.31
N ILE A 89 0.49 3.66 -9.15
CA ILE A 89 -0.93 3.41 -9.39
C ILE A 89 -1.68 3.53 -8.06
N GLY A 90 -2.51 4.55 -7.91
CA GLY A 90 -3.33 4.82 -6.73
C GLY A 90 -2.82 5.98 -5.88
N GLY A 91 -3.64 7.03 -5.72
CA GLY A 91 -3.40 8.20 -4.88
C GLY A 91 -3.74 7.98 -3.40
N GLY A 92 -3.77 6.73 -2.93
CA GLY A 92 -3.97 6.38 -1.53
C GLY A 92 -2.79 6.80 -0.64
N PRO A 93 -2.93 6.77 0.70
CA PRO A 93 -1.87 7.19 1.62
C PRO A 93 -0.52 6.51 1.37
N CYS A 94 -0.52 5.20 1.13
CA CYS A 94 0.70 4.43 0.91
C CYS A 94 1.34 4.71 -0.48
N GLY A 95 0.52 4.96 -1.50
CA GLY A 95 0.97 5.35 -2.85
C GLY A 95 1.62 6.73 -2.82
N LEU A 96 0.93 7.73 -2.29
CA LEU A 96 1.47 9.08 -2.08
C LEU A 96 2.74 9.06 -1.21
N ARG A 97 2.75 8.27 -0.12
CA ARG A 97 3.92 8.15 0.75
C ARG A 97 5.14 7.55 0.04
N THR A 98 4.92 6.61 -0.87
CA THR A 98 5.98 6.04 -1.74
C THR A 98 6.44 7.07 -2.78
N ALA A 99 5.50 7.75 -3.43
CA ALA A 99 5.81 8.77 -4.44
C ALA A 99 6.70 9.89 -3.89
N ILE A 100 6.44 10.33 -2.65
CA ILE A 100 7.31 11.29 -1.94
C ILE A 100 8.74 10.75 -1.79
N GLU A 101 8.94 9.52 -1.32
CA GLU A 101 10.31 8.96 -1.16
C GLU A 101 11.04 8.79 -2.49
N LEU A 102 10.34 8.39 -3.56
CA LEU A 102 10.92 8.27 -4.90
C LEU A 102 11.34 9.63 -5.47
N ALA A 103 10.54 10.68 -5.24
CA ALA A 103 10.90 12.05 -5.63
C ALA A 103 12.07 12.60 -4.79
N LEU A 104 12.10 12.33 -3.47
CA LEU A 104 13.22 12.67 -2.60
C LEU A 104 14.53 11.96 -3.01
N LEU A 105 14.47 10.78 -3.63
CA LEU A 105 15.63 10.09 -4.19
C LEU A 105 16.13 10.70 -5.51
N GLY A 106 15.33 11.54 -6.19
CA GLY A 106 15.65 12.18 -7.47
C GLY A 106 14.98 11.57 -8.71
N ALA A 107 14.06 10.61 -8.55
CA ALA A 107 13.34 10.02 -9.67
C ALA A 107 12.28 10.97 -10.25
N LYS A 108 11.91 10.80 -11.54
CA LYS A 108 10.69 11.41 -12.09
C LYS A 108 9.51 10.53 -11.72
N VAL A 109 8.60 11.06 -10.89
CA VAL A 109 7.46 10.30 -10.35
C VAL A 109 6.14 10.83 -10.92
N VAL A 110 5.37 9.94 -11.51
CA VAL A 110 3.98 10.16 -11.94
C VAL A 110 3.07 9.29 -11.10
N VAL A 111 2.00 9.86 -10.55
CA VAL A 111 0.93 9.17 -9.82
C VAL A 111 -0.35 9.27 -10.62
N ILE A 112 -1.04 8.14 -10.80
CA ILE A 112 -2.38 8.09 -11.40
C ILE A 112 -3.41 7.63 -10.36
N GLU A 113 -4.46 8.43 -10.17
CA GLU A 113 -5.62 8.12 -9.34
C GLU A 113 -6.87 8.16 -10.22
N LYS A 114 -7.72 7.15 -10.09
CA LYS A 114 -8.92 7.01 -10.92
C LYS A 114 -10.12 7.79 -10.40
N ARG A 115 -10.07 8.20 -9.13
CA ARG A 115 -11.05 9.11 -8.51
C ARG A 115 -10.68 10.56 -8.80
N ASP A 116 -11.65 11.44 -8.68
CA ASP A 116 -11.47 12.90 -8.73
C ASP A 116 -11.34 13.55 -7.33
N SER A 117 -11.53 12.75 -6.27
CA SER A 117 -11.80 13.22 -4.92
C SER A 117 -11.34 12.23 -3.85
N PHE A 118 -11.00 12.76 -2.68
CA PHE A 118 -10.72 11.98 -1.47
C PHE A 118 -11.97 12.02 -0.58
N SER A 119 -12.64 10.88 -0.40
CA SER A 119 -14.02 10.83 0.10
C SER A 119 -14.28 9.72 1.14
N ARG A 120 -13.21 9.25 1.79
CA ARG A 120 -13.28 8.26 2.89
C ARG A 120 -13.07 8.96 4.22
N HIS A 121 -14.11 9.01 5.05
CA HIS A 121 -14.05 9.63 6.38
C HIS A 121 -13.46 8.69 7.44
N ASN A 122 -13.56 7.37 7.24
CA ASN A 122 -13.06 6.34 8.16
C ASN A 122 -11.65 6.65 8.70
N VAL A 123 -11.47 6.42 10.00
CA VAL A 123 -10.29 6.85 10.75
C VAL A 123 -9.24 5.73 10.86
N LEU A 124 -7.98 6.08 10.59
CA LEU A 124 -6.80 5.24 10.71
C LEU A 124 -6.07 5.57 12.02
N HIS A 125 -5.81 4.56 12.84
CA HIS A 125 -4.82 4.64 13.91
C HIS A 125 -3.39 4.72 13.32
N LEU A 126 -2.53 5.49 14.00
CA LEU A 126 -1.17 5.82 13.61
C LEU A 126 -0.18 5.37 14.69
N TRP A 127 0.69 4.42 14.37
CA TRP A 127 1.77 4.04 15.30
C TRP A 127 2.72 5.23 15.53
N PRO A 128 3.38 5.33 16.69
CA PRO A 128 4.23 6.48 17.05
C PRO A 128 5.28 6.89 16.00
N PHE A 129 5.86 5.94 15.25
CA PHE A 129 6.80 6.26 14.18
C PHE A 129 6.13 6.95 12.97
N THR A 130 4.87 6.62 12.64
CA THR A 130 4.12 7.28 11.56
C THR A 130 3.71 8.70 11.96
N ILE A 131 3.35 8.91 13.24
CA ILE A 131 3.12 10.26 13.78
C ILE A 131 4.41 11.08 13.71
N HIS A 132 5.55 10.48 14.06
CA HIS A 132 6.86 11.15 13.96
C HIS A 132 7.24 11.48 12.51
N ASP A 133 7.10 10.53 11.58
CA ASP A 133 7.36 10.71 10.14
C ASP A 133 6.49 11.82 9.51
N LEU A 134 5.18 11.80 9.79
CA LEU A 134 4.25 12.84 9.33
C LEU A 134 4.52 14.21 9.98
N ARG A 135 4.89 14.27 11.26
CA ARG A 135 5.42 15.49 11.90
C ARG A 135 6.74 15.93 11.27
N GLY A 136 7.54 15.00 10.74
CA GLY A 136 8.74 15.23 9.94
C GLY A 136 8.44 15.87 8.59
N LEU A 137 7.45 15.37 7.85
CA LEU A 137 6.95 15.95 6.59
C LEU A 137 6.12 17.23 6.77
N GLY A 138 5.92 17.69 8.02
CA GLY A 138 5.23 18.95 8.30
C GLY A 138 3.71 18.86 8.40
N ALA A 139 3.12 17.67 8.60
CA ALA A 139 1.66 17.46 8.67
C ALA A 139 0.88 18.49 9.50
N LYS A 140 1.42 18.92 10.66
CA LYS A 140 0.79 19.93 11.54
C LYS A 140 0.69 21.35 10.91
N LYS A 141 1.36 21.62 9.79
CA LYS A 141 1.17 22.85 8.98
C LYS A 141 0.00 22.74 8.01
N PHE A 142 -0.25 21.54 7.46
CA PHE A 142 -1.34 21.28 6.53
C PHE A 142 -2.67 20.92 7.23
N TYR A 143 -2.59 20.38 8.45
CA TYR A 143 -3.74 20.04 9.30
C TYR A 143 -3.42 20.38 10.76
N GLY A 144 -3.92 21.51 11.26
CA GLY A 144 -3.54 22.04 12.58
C GLY A 144 -3.89 21.13 13.76
N LYS A 145 -4.96 20.33 13.63
CA LYS A 145 -5.41 19.31 14.59
C LYS A 145 -4.48 18.07 14.65
N PHE A 146 -3.55 17.89 13.71
CA PHE A 146 -2.80 16.64 13.53
C PHE A 146 -2.09 16.16 14.81
N CYS A 147 -2.56 15.03 15.35
CA CYS A 147 -2.09 14.41 16.59
C CYS A 147 -1.85 15.44 17.70
N ALA A 148 -2.87 16.25 17.99
CA ALA A 148 -2.87 17.20 19.09
C ALA A 148 -3.22 16.50 20.42
N GLY A 149 -2.55 16.87 21.51
CA GLY A 149 -2.70 16.17 22.79
C GLY A 149 -2.33 14.70 22.68
N ALA A 150 -3.26 13.82 23.04
CA ALA A 150 -3.11 12.36 23.00
C ALA A 150 -3.62 11.69 21.71
N ILE A 151 -4.16 12.45 20.74
CA ILE A 151 -4.74 11.89 19.49
C ILE A 151 -3.67 11.12 18.71
N ASP A 152 -3.92 9.84 18.46
CA ASP A 152 -3.03 8.92 17.73
C ASP A 152 -3.61 8.43 16.39
N HIS A 153 -4.57 9.16 15.82
CA HIS A 153 -5.31 8.76 14.63
C HIS A 153 -5.60 9.90 13.66
N ILE A 154 -6.11 9.58 12.46
CA ILE A 154 -6.49 10.53 11.40
C ILE A 154 -7.48 9.91 10.40
N SER A 155 -8.46 10.66 9.90
CA SER A 155 -9.30 10.23 8.76
C SER A 155 -8.51 10.03 7.47
N ILE A 156 -8.88 9.01 6.67
CA ILE A 156 -8.18 8.66 5.42
C ILE A 156 -8.08 9.87 4.47
N GLN A 157 -9.18 10.63 4.31
CA GLN A 157 -9.22 11.84 3.49
C GLN A 157 -8.13 12.85 3.91
N GLN A 158 -8.02 13.17 5.20
CA GLN A 158 -7.05 14.16 5.68
C GLN A 158 -5.62 13.69 5.50
N LEU A 159 -5.34 12.40 5.70
CA LEU A 159 -4.02 11.83 5.40
C LEU A 159 -3.68 11.90 3.91
N GLN A 160 -4.64 11.65 3.01
CA GLN A 160 -4.44 11.83 1.57
C GLN A 160 -4.19 13.31 1.21
N LEU A 161 -4.89 14.27 1.81
CA LEU A 161 -4.67 15.71 1.58
C LEU A 161 -3.29 16.18 2.05
N ILE A 162 -2.84 15.76 3.24
CA ILE A 162 -1.51 16.08 3.78
C ILE A 162 -0.41 15.56 2.83
N LEU A 163 -0.51 14.29 2.42
CA LEU A 163 0.49 13.66 1.56
C LEU A 163 0.46 14.20 0.13
N LEU A 164 -0.72 14.55 -0.41
CA LEU A 164 -0.83 15.21 -1.72
C LEU A 164 -0.11 16.57 -1.72
N LYS A 165 -0.29 17.39 -0.68
CA LYS A 165 0.38 18.69 -0.57
C LYS A 165 1.90 18.55 -0.49
N VAL A 166 2.41 17.55 0.23
CA VAL A 166 3.86 17.24 0.27
C VAL A 166 4.35 16.72 -1.09
N ALA A 167 3.61 15.82 -1.74
CA ALA A 167 3.97 15.24 -3.03
C ALA A 167 4.11 16.32 -4.13
N LEU A 168 3.14 17.24 -4.22
CA LEU A 168 3.17 18.37 -5.16
C LEU A 168 4.37 19.30 -4.90
N ILE A 169 4.67 19.61 -3.63
CA ILE A 169 5.85 20.42 -3.25
C ILE A 169 7.17 19.79 -3.73
N VAL A 170 7.29 18.45 -3.74
CA VAL A 170 8.48 17.73 -4.22
C VAL A 170 8.39 17.29 -5.69
N ALA A 171 7.53 17.94 -6.48
CA ALA A 171 7.37 17.71 -7.92
C ALA A 171 6.98 16.28 -8.32
N VAL A 172 6.18 15.61 -7.49
CA VAL A 172 5.38 14.46 -7.94
C VAL A 172 4.28 14.97 -8.85
N ASP A 173 4.23 14.44 -10.07
CA ASP A 173 3.18 14.73 -11.04
C ASP A 173 1.95 13.86 -10.72
N PHE A 174 0.78 14.46 -10.50
CA PHE A 174 -0.39 13.79 -9.90
C PHE A 174 -1.66 13.99 -10.74
N HIS A 175 -2.13 12.91 -11.36
CA HIS A 175 -3.28 12.91 -12.27
C HIS A 175 -4.50 12.24 -11.65
N ILE A 176 -5.65 12.90 -11.74
CA ILE A 176 -6.96 12.41 -11.29
C ILE A 176 -7.83 12.00 -12.48
N ASN A 177 -8.83 11.14 -12.25
CA ASN A 177 -9.65 10.51 -13.30
C ASN A 177 -8.86 9.65 -14.30
N VAL A 178 -7.70 9.13 -13.91
CA VAL A 178 -6.88 8.24 -14.74
C VAL A 178 -6.89 6.83 -14.14
N GLU A 179 -7.62 5.92 -14.78
CA GLU A 179 -7.63 4.51 -14.40
C GLU A 179 -6.56 3.71 -15.16
N PHE A 180 -5.73 2.97 -14.43
CA PHE A 180 -4.80 2.00 -15.01
C PHE A 180 -5.56 0.78 -15.53
N VAL A 181 -5.29 0.37 -16.76
CA VAL A 181 -5.92 -0.81 -17.40
C VAL A 181 -4.95 -1.99 -17.47
N LYS A 182 -3.74 -1.80 -18.03
CA LYS A 182 -2.68 -2.81 -18.09
C LYS A 182 -1.31 -2.20 -18.40
N LEU A 183 -0.25 -2.97 -18.19
CA LEU A 183 1.07 -2.67 -18.77
C LEU A 183 1.02 -2.87 -20.30
N LEU A 184 1.80 -2.05 -21.01
CA LEU A 184 2.14 -2.21 -22.41
C LEU A 184 3.62 -2.59 -22.49
N GLU A 185 3.91 -3.70 -23.15
CA GLU A 185 5.29 -4.14 -23.38
C GLU A 185 5.94 -3.27 -24.50
N PRO A 186 7.27 -3.03 -24.45
CA PRO A 186 8.02 -2.45 -25.56
C PRO A 186 7.79 -3.20 -26.89
N PRO A 187 7.86 -2.52 -28.04
CA PRO A 187 7.70 -3.16 -29.36
C PRO A 187 8.92 -4.03 -29.74
N GLU A 188 8.69 -5.01 -30.62
CA GLU A 188 9.73 -5.95 -31.08
C GLU A 188 10.79 -5.31 -32.01
N ASP A 189 10.40 -4.33 -32.82
CA ASP A 189 11.18 -3.89 -33.99
C ASP A 189 12.27 -2.82 -33.68
N GLN A 190 12.79 -2.69 -32.44
CA GLN A 190 13.70 -1.59 -32.05
C GLN A 190 14.94 -2.04 -31.24
N GLU A 191 16.15 -1.70 -31.71
CA GLU A 191 17.42 -1.99 -31.03
C GLU A 191 17.72 -0.99 -29.90
N ASN A 192 17.45 -1.35 -28.63
CA ASN A 192 17.85 -0.67 -27.37
C ASN A 192 17.45 0.81 -27.14
N GLU A 193 17.23 1.61 -28.17
CA GLU A 193 16.77 3.02 -28.12
C GLU A 193 15.24 3.15 -28.33
N GLY A 194 14.53 2.02 -28.27
CA GLY A 194 13.10 1.93 -28.52
C GLY A 194 12.20 2.47 -27.40
N LEU A 195 10.89 2.52 -27.69
CA LEU A 195 9.86 2.95 -26.74
C LEU A 195 9.82 2.02 -25.53
N GLY A 196 10.11 2.57 -24.35
CA GLY A 196 10.11 1.83 -23.09
C GLY A 196 8.73 1.33 -22.64
N TRP A 197 8.69 0.69 -21.46
CA TRP A 197 7.46 0.21 -20.85
C TRP A 197 6.48 1.35 -20.58
N ARG A 198 5.21 1.17 -20.96
CA ARG A 198 4.13 2.16 -20.81
C ARG A 198 2.89 1.56 -20.15
N ALA A 199 1.90 2.40 -19.84
CA ALA A 199 0.63 1.98 -19.27
C ALA A 199 -0.52 2.26 -20.25
N ALA A 200 -1.35 1.25 -20.50
CA ALA A 200 -2.68 1.48 -21.04
C ALA A 200 -3.55 2.07 -19.93
N ILE A 201 -4.10 3.26 -20.17
CA ILE A 201 -4.92 4.01 -19.22
C ILE A 201 -6.28 4.36 -19.82
N ARG A 202 -7.22 4.74 -18.95
CA ARG A 202 -8.54 5.27 -19.29
C ARG A 202 -8.71 6.65 -18.63
N PRO A 203 -9.07 7.71 -19.38
CA PRO A 203 -9.25 7.73 -20.84
C PRO A 203 -7.90 7.65 -21.58
N ALA A 204 -7.92 7.16 -22.82
CA ALA A 204 -6.71 6.70 -23.54
C ALA A 204 -5.94 7.80 -24.29
N ASP A 205 -6.57 8.95 -24.48
CA ASP A 205 -6.02 10.21 -25.01
C ASP A 205 -5.23 11.02 -23.97
N HIS A 206 -5.34 10.66 -22.69
CA HIS A 206 -4.69 11.36 -21.59
C HIS A 206 -3.15 11.30 -21.71
N PRO A 207 -2.40 12.41 -21.53
CA PRO A 207 -0.96 12.49 -21.85
C PRO A 207 -0.06 11.41 -21.22
N VAL A 208 -0.43 10.92 -20.02
CA VAL A 208 0.28 9.84 -19.31
C VAL A 208 0.31 8.51 -20.07
N ALA A 209 -0.55 8.29 -21.09
CA ALA A 209 -0.49 7.13 -21.97
C ALA A 209 0.86 7.02 -22.73
N ASN A 210 1.54 8.16 -22.92
CA ASN A 210 2.86 8.24 -23.53
C ASN A 210 4.01 8.33 -22.50
N PHE A 211 3.72 8.24 -21.20
CA PHE A 211 4.76 8.23 -20.17
C PHE A 211 5.40 6.85 -20.04
N GLU A 212 6.67 6.76 -20.40
CA GLU A 212 7.51 5.58 -20.20
C GLU A 212 8.08 5.52 -18.77
N PHE A 213 8.23 4.32 -18.22
CA PHE A 213 8.73 4.12 -16.85
C PHE A 213 9.54 2.83 -16.68
N ASP A 214 10.62 2.91 -15.89
CA ASP A 214 11.48 1.78 -15.53
C ASP A 214 10.99 1.09 -14.23
N VAL A 215 10.12 1.76 -13.48
CA VAL A 215 9.56 1.32 -12.20
C VAL A 215 8.05 1.53 -12.19
N VAL A 216 7.28 0.52 -11.75
CA VAL A 216 5.85 0.64 -11.47
C VAL A 216 5.47 0.12 -10.08
N VAL A 217 4.67 0.90 -9.35
CA VAL A 217 4.23 0.58 -7.98
C VAL A 217 2.71 0.48 -7.91
N GLY A 218 2.19 -0.70 -7.57
CA GLY A 218 0.77 -0.95 -7.32
C GLY A 218 0.38 -0.60 -5.89
N ALA A 219 -0.31 0.53 -5.71
CA ALA A 219 -0.86 1.03 -4.44
C ALA A 219 -2.38 1.28 -4.52
N ASP A 220 -3.06 0.56 -5.42
CA ASP A 220 -4.50 0.60 -5.72
C ASP A 220 -5.37 -0.17 -4.69
N GLY A 221 -4.73 -0.79 -3.69
CA GLY A 221 -5.37 -1.49 -2.58
C GLY A 221 -5.87 -2.89 -2.94
N ARG A 222 -7.04 -3.30 -2.41
CA ARG A 222 -7.58 -4.66 -2.55
C ARG A 222 -7.68 -5.16 -4.00
N ARG A 223 -7.75 -4.29 -5.02
CA ARG A 223 -7.98 -4.72 -6.42
C ARG A 223 -6.74 -5.21 -7.19
N ASN A 224 -5.52 -4.86 -6.76
CA ASN A 224 -4.23 -5.20 -7.41
C ASN A 224 -4.30 -5.39 -8.93
N THR A 225 -4.31 -4.30 -9.69
CA THR A 225 -4.32 -4.32 -11.16
C THR A 225 -3.01 -4.81 -11.80
N LEU A 226 -1.94 -5.09 -11.03
CA LEU A 226 -0.67 -5.58 -11.57
C LEU A 226 -0.60 -7.10 -11.64
N ALA A 227 -0.47 -7.62 -12.87
CA ALA A 227 -0.34 -9.05 -13.15
C ALA A 227 1.05 -9.60 -12.77
N GLY A 228 1.07 -10.84 -12.26
CA GLY A 228 2.28 -11.56 -11.83
C GLY A 228 2.37 -11.79 -10.32
N PHE A 229 1.62 -11.03 -9.52
CA PHE A 229 1.51 -11.24 -8.08
C PHE A 229 0.41 -12.25 -7.75
N LYS A 230 0.81 -13.43 -7.30
CA LYS A 230 -0.12 -14.40 -6.69
C LYS A 230 -0.52 -13.93 -5.30
N ARG A 231 -1.73 -14.28 -4.85
CA ARG A 231 -2.24 -13.93 -3.52
C ARG A 231 -2.51 -15.15 -2.67
N LYS A 232 -2.04 -15.09 -1.42
CA LYS A 232 -2.38 -16.01 -0.33
C LYS A 232 -3.61 -15.46 0.39
N GLU A 233 -4.65 -16.29 0.50
CA GLU A 233 -5.80 -16.01 1.35
C GLU A 233 -5.56 -16.57 2.76
N PHE A 234 -5.82 -15.75 3.77
CA PHE A 234 -5.84 -16.16 5.18
C PHE A 234 -7.29 -16.10 5.67
N ARG A 235 -7.99 -17.23 5.52
CA ARG A 235 -9.39 -17.37 5.95
C ARG A 235 -9.47 -17.74 7.43
N GLY A 236 -10.01 -16.84 8.25
CA GLY A 236 -10.24 -17.01 9.68
C GLY A 236 -11.61 -17.61 10.02
N LYS A 237 -12.10 -17.31 11.21
CA LYS A 237 -13.54 -17.43 11.51
C LYS A 237 -14.32 -16.35 10.76
N LEU A 238 -15.61 -16.58 10.54
CA LEU A 238 -16.52 -15.56 10.02
C LEU A 238 -16.46 -14.31 10.90
N ALA A 239 -16.04 -13.19 10.31
CA ALA A 239 -15.91 -11.90 10.99
C ALA A 239 -16.49 -10.81 10.08
N ILE A 240 -17.54 -10.14 10.57
CA ILE A 240 -18.25 -9.09 9.84
C ILE A 240 -17.96 -7.76 10.53
N ALA A 241 -17.31 -6.84 9.83
CA ALA A 241 -17.03 -5.50 10.32
C ALA A 241 -18.14 -4.53 9.90
N ILE A 242 -18.52 -3.62 10.79
CA ILE A 242 -19.34 -2.45 10.49
C ILE A 242 -18.49 -1.21 10.81
N THR A 243 -18.44 -0.25 9.88
CA THR A 243 -17.93 1.10 10.19
C THR A 243 -19.06 2.11 10.07
N ALA A 244 -19.13 3.05 11.00
CA ALA A 244 -20.09 4.16 10.99
C ALA A 244 -19.39 5.49 11.26
N ASN A 245 -19.81 6.55 10.57
CA ASN A 245 -19.36 7.91 10.81
C ASN A 245 -20.56 8.79 11.18
N PHE A 246 -20.53 9.41 12.37
CA PHE A 246 -21.52 10.40 12.78
C PHE A 246 -20.93 11.82 12.74
N ILE A 247 -21.79 12.84 12.61
CA ILE A 247 -21.40 14.24 12.53
C ILE A 247 -20.80 14.69 13.88
N ASN A 248 -19.53 15.11 13.87
CA ASN A 248 -18.91 15.75 15.04
C ASN A 248 -19.10 17.27 14.96
N ARG A 249 -19.98 17.82 15.80
CA ARG A 249 -20.28 19.26 15.88
C ARG A 249 -19.25 20.03 16.72
N ASN A 250 -18.24 19.35 17.28
CA ASN A 250 -17.13 19.91 18.07
C ASN A 250 -17.63 20.67 19.33
N THR A 251 -18.79 20.31 19.88
CA THR A 251 -19.35 20.91 21.11
C THR A 251 -18.57 20.49 22.36
N THR A 252 -18.76 21.23 23.46
CA THR A 252 -18.14 20.93 24.76
C THR A 252 -18.67 19.67 25.45
N ALA A 253 -19.81 19.12 25.00
CA ALA A 253 -20.32 17.82 25.42
C ALA A 253 -19.58 16.70 24.67
N GLU A 254 -19.62 16.72 23.33
CA GLU A 254 -18.89 15.79 22.47
C GLU A 254 -17.39 15.74 22.80
N ALA A 255 -16.78 16.90 23.12
CA ALA A 255 -15.37 16.99 23.49
C ALA A 255 -15.01 16.18 24.74
N LYS A 256 -15.94 15.98 25.70
CA LYS A 256 -15.69 15.27 26.97
C LYS A 256 -15.74 13.74 26.87
N VAL A 257 -16.52 13.19 25.92
CA VAL A 257 -16.71 11.74 25.77
C VAL A 257 -15.36 11.04 25.55
N GLU A 258 -15.03 9.99 26.31
CA GLU A 258 -13.74 9.30 26.16
C GLU A 258 -13.70 8.42 24.89
N GLU A 259 -12.52 8.27 24.29
CA GLU A 259 -12.31 7.41 23.12
C GLU A 259 -12.16 5.93 23.51
N ILE A 260 -12.61 5.02 22.65
CA ILE A 260 -12.57 3.57 22.91
C ILE A 260 -11.42 2.97 22.11
N SER A 261 -10.22 2.93 22.71
CA SER A 261 -8.99 2.42 22.09
C SER A 261 -8.96 0.88 22.00
N GLY A 262 -9.84 0.28 21.19
CA GLY A 262 -9.79 -1.15 20.86
C GLY A 262 -10.22 -2.08 21.99
N VAL A 263 -11.41 -1.85 22.55
CA VAL A 263 -11.95 -2.69 23.64
C VAL A 263 -12.47 -4.01 23.06
N ALA A 264 -11.58 -4.99 22.91
CA ALA A 264 -11.95 -6.34 22.50
C ALA A 264 -12.68 -7.09 23.64
N PHE A 265 -13.61 -7.98 23.27
CA PHE A 265 -14.40 -8.82 24.19
C PHE A 265 -13.54 -9.51 25.26
N ILE A 266 -12.35 -9.99 24.86
CA ILE A 266 -11.37 -10.67 25.72
C ILE A 266 -11.02 -9.86 26.98
N PHE A 267 -11.02 -8.52 26.89
CA PHE A 267 -10.58 -7.61 27.96
C PHE A 267 -11.71 -6.97 28.77
N ASN A 268 -12.89 -6.77 28.18
CA ASN A 268 -14.05 -6.18 28.88
C ASN A 268 -15.33 -7.00 28.61
N GLN A 269 -15.31 -8.27 29.02
CA GLN A 269 -16.42 -9.21 28.81
C GLN A 269 -17.74 -8.69 29.38
N LYS A 270 -17.70 -7.96 30.50
CA LYS A 270 -18.91 -7.39 31.12
C LYS A 270 -19.61 -6.43 30.15
N PHE A 271 -18.92 -5.40 29.66
CA PHE A 271 -19.51 -4.41 28.73
C PHE A 271 -20.23 -5.04 27.52
N PHE A 272 -19.70 -6.14 26.96
CA PHE A 272 -20.34 -6.82 25.83
C PHE A 272 -21.49 -7.76 26.21
N LEU A 273 -21.53 -8.24 27.46
CA LEU A 273 -22.68 -8.97 27.99
C LEU A 273 -23.79 -7.98 28.33
N ASP A 274 -23.47 -6.89 29.03
CA ASP A 274 -24.38 -5.77 29.34
C ASP A 274 -25.00 -5.21 28.04
N LEU A 275 -24.18 -4.89 27.02
CA LEU A 275 -24.63 -4.47 25.68
C LEU A 275 -25.64 -5.46 25.08
N LYS A 276 -25.34 -6.76 25.14
CA LYS A 276 -26.20 -7.80 24.57
C LYS A 276 -27.51 -7.97 25.35
N GLU A 277 -27.49 -7.79 26.67
CA GLU A 277 -28.67 -7.91 27.52
C GLU A 277 -29.61 -6.71 27.36
N GLU A 278 -29.07 -5.48 27.28
CA GLU A 278 -29.87 -4.27 27.09
C GLU A 278 -30.36 -4.06 25.64
N THR A 279 -29.50 -4.33 24.64
CA THR A 279 -29.78 -3.98 23.23
C THR A 279 -30.00 -5.19 22.31
N GLY A 280 -29.63 -6.40 22.72
CA GLY A 280 -29.58 -7.58 21.84
C GLY A 280 -28.37 -7.62 20.87
N ILE A 281 -27.50 -6.61 20.89
CA ILE A 281 -26.34 -6.51 19.99
C ILE A 281 -25.16 -7.34 20.54
N ASP A 282 -24.63 -8.27 19.74
CA ASP A 282 -23.52 -9.16 20.12
C ASP A 282 -22.26 -8.93 19.27
N LEU A 283 -21.28 -8.23 19.86
CA LEU A 283 -20.01 -7.85 19.23
C LEU A 283 -18.82 -8.62 19.82
N GLU A 284 -17.74 -8.71 19.03
CA GLU A 284 -16.43 -9.20 19.49
C GLU A 284 -15.44 -8.07 19.83
N ASN A 285 -15.67 -6.86 19.32
CA ASN A 285 -14.83 -5.68 19.50
C ASN A 285 -15.60 -4.42 19.10
N ILE A 286 -15.31 -3.28 19.75
CA ILE A 286 -15.72 -1.94 19.33
C ILE A 286 -14.59 -0.93 19.55
N VAL A 287 -14.44 -0.01 18.59
CA VAL A 287 -13.48 1.08 18.58
C VAL A 287 -14.24 2.37 18.30
N TYR A 288 -13.89 3.46 19.00
CA TYR A 288 -14.41 4.80 18.79
C TYR A 288 -13.26 5.80 18.75
N TYR A 289 -13.20 6.59 17.68
CA TYR A 289 -12.26 7.70 17.49
C TYR A 289 -13.01 9.00 17.16
N LYS A 290 -12.51 10.12 17.68
CA LYS A 290 -13.10 11.46 17.57
C LYS A 290 -12.23 12.36 16.68
N ASP A 291 -12.35 12.17 15.36
CA ASP A 291 -11.69 13.02 14.36
C ASP A 291 -12.69 14.08 13.83
N ASN A 292 -12.79 14.30 12.52
CA ASN A 292 -13.77 15.19 11.92
C ASN A 292 -15.20 14.58 11.91
N THR A 293 -15.28 13.27 12.14
CA THR A 293 -16.49 12.50 12.44
C THR A 293 -16.30 11.78 13.78
N HIS A 294 -17.41 11.43 14.43
CA HIS A 294 -17.39 10.38 15.46
C HIS A 294 -17.37 9.04 14.72
N TYR A 295 -16.19 8.44 14.62
CA TYR A 295 -15.97 7.23 13.85
C TYR A 295 -16.01 6.00 14.77
N PHE A 296 -16.84 5.03 14.39
CA PHE A 296 -16.93 3.74 15.04
C PHE A 296 -16.51 2.64 14.06
N VAL A 297 -15.76 1.66 14.55
CA VAL A 297 -15.61 0.36 13.89
C VAL A 297 -15.82 -0.76 14.88
N MET A 298 -16.72 -1.68 14.53
CA MET A 298 -17.14 -2.81 15.38
C MET A 298 -17.12 -4.11 14.58
N THR A 299 -16.90 -5.23 15.25
CA THR A 299 -16.98 -6.56 14.63
C THR A 299 -18.14 -7.33 15.22
N ALA A 300 -19.20 -7.51 14.42
CA ALA A 300 -20.46 -8.11 14.83
C ALA A 300 -20.50 -9.61 14.52
N LYS A 301 -21.20 -10.37 15.37
CA LYS A 301 -21.44 -11.80 15.13
C LYS A 301 -22.64 -11.97 14.20
N LYS A 302 -22.52 -12.86 13.20
CA LYS A 302 -23.57 -13.14 12.20
C LYS A 302 -24.97 -13.30 12.81
N GLN A 303 -25.08 -14.04 13.91
CA GLN A 303 -26.37 -14.30 14.56
C GLN A 303 -27.05 -13.01 15.00
N SER A 304 -26.33 -12.07 15.65
CA SER A 304 -26.92 -10.79 16.08
C SER A 304 -27.40 -9.94 14.91
N LEU A 305 -26.76 -10.04 13.74
CA LEU A 305 -27.18 -9.34 12.53
C LEU A 305 -28.45 -9.95 11.90
N LEU A 306 -28.63 -11.28 12.03
CA LEU A 306 -29.86 -11.96 11.64
C LEU A 306 -30.99 -11.65 12.66
N ASP A 307 -30.70 -11.74 13.96
CA ASP A 307 -31.65 -11.50 15.05
C ASP A 307 -32.19 -10.05 15.04
N LYS A 308 -31.36 -9.07 14.65
CA LYS A 308 -31.74 -7.65 14.45
C LYS A 308 -32.28 -7.35 13.04
N GLY A 309 -32.39 -8.32 12.14
CA GLY A 309 -32.89 -8.12 10.77
C GLY A 309 -32.00 -7.25 9.87
N VAL A 310 -30.72 -7.05 10.25
CA VAL A 310 -29.71 -6.34 9.44
C VAL A 310 -29.31 -7.17 8.23
N VAL A 311 -29.22 -8.49 8.42
CA VAL A 311 -29.02 -9.49 7.37
C VAL A 311 -30.32 -10.26 7.21
N ILE A 312 -30.85 -10.33 5.99
CA ILE A 312 -32.19 -10.87 5.72
C ILE A 312 -32.17 -12.40 5.67
N ASN A 313 -31.22 -13.00 4.95
CA ASN A 313 -31.07 -14.45 4.81
C ASN A 313 -29.68 -14.93 5.23
N ASP A 314 -29.61 -16.13 5.81
CA ASP A 314 -28.35 -16.75 6.22
C ASP A 314 -27.68 -17.52 5.05
N TYR A 315 -26.89 -16.80 4.25
CA TYR A 315 -26.08 -17.40 3.19
C TYR A 315 -24.72 -17.94 3.70
N ILE A 316 -24.31 -19.08 3.16
CA ILE A 316 -23.03 -19.73 3.47
C ILE A 316 -21.83 -18.96 2.86
N ASP A 317 -22.02 -18.36 1.69
CA ASP A 317 -21.02 -17.51 1.03
C ASP A 317 -21.06 -16.10 1.64
N THR A 318 -19.90 -15.58 2.06
CA THR A 318 -19.78 -14.24 2.66
C THR A 318 -20.05 -13.12 1.67
N GLN A 319 -19.89 -13.35 0.36
CA GLN A 319 -20.22 -12.38 -0.68
C GLN A 319 -21.74 -12.24 -0.87
N MET A 320 -22.49 -13.36 -0.80
CA MET A 320 -23.95 -13.36 -0.83
C MET A 320 -24.54 -12.85 0.50
N LEU A 321 -23.95 -13.24 1.63
CA LEU A 321 -24.38 -12.82 2.97
C LEU A 321 -24.34 -11.30 3.15
N LEU A 322 -23.31 -10.65 2.59
CA LEU A 322 -23.08 -9.21 2.67
C LEU A 322 -23.40 -8.47 1.35
N SER A 323 -24.24 -9.05 0.49
CA SER A 323 -24.70 -8.38 -0.72
C SER A 323 -25.67 -7.25 -0.38
N SER A 324 -25.75 -6.22 -1.24
CA SER A 324 -26.70 -5.11 -1.07
C SER A 324 -28.17 -5.52 -1.16
N GLU A 325 -28.45 -6.72 -1.68
CA GLU A 325 -29.80 -7.31 -1.73
C GLU A 325 -30.17 -8.04 -0.43
N ASN A 326 -29.17 -8.49 0.35
CA ASN A 326 -29.35 -9.25 1.58
C ASN A 326 -29.14 -8.42 2.86
N VAL A 327 -28.68 -7.17 2.74
CA VAL A 327 -28.46 -6.23 3.85
C VAL A 327 -29.59 -5.21 3.90
N ASN A 328 -30.35 -5.20 4.99
CA ASN A 328 -31.34 -4.16 5.27
C ASN A 328 -30.62 -2.90 5.78
N GLN A 329 -30.57 -1.87 4.94
CA GLN A 329 -29.87 -0.62 5.24
C GLN A 329 -30.48 0.15 6.42
N GLU A 330 -31.80 0.11 6.63
CA GLU A 330 -32.44 0.79 7.76
C GLU A 330 -32.12 0.11 9.09
N ALA A 331 -32.18 -1.23 9.11
CA ALA A 331 -31.76 -2.03 10.26
C ALA A 331 -30.27 -1.84 10.55
N LEU A 332 -29.41 -1.77 9.53
CA LEU A 332 -27.97 -1.47 9.68
C LEU A 332 -27.73 -0.09 10.33
N LEU A 333 -28.48 0.94 9.94
CA LEU A 333 -28.41 2.28 10.52
C LEU A 333 -28.84 2.29 11.98
N CYS A 334 -29.91 1.58 12.33
CA CYS A 334 -30.34 1.43 13.72
C CYS A 334 -29.31 0.67 14.57
N TYR A 335 -28.85 -0.49 14.11
CA TYR A 335 -27.84 -1.32 14.78
C TYR A 335 -26.54 -0.56 15.05
N ALA A 336 -26.03 0.18 14.04
CA ALA A 336 -24.79 0.94 14.18
C ALA A 336 -24.94 2.16 15.10
N ARG A 337 -26.12 2.79 15.15
CA ARG A 337 -26.44 3.89 16.08
C ARG A 337 -26.53 3.38 17.52
N GLU A 338 -27.33 2.35 17.75
CA GLU A 338 -27.59 1.74 19.06
C GLU A 338 -26.29 1.24 19.72
N ALA A 339 -25.41 0.57 18.96
CA ALA A 339 -24.10 0.14 19.43
C ALA A 339 -23.12 1.31 19.74
N ALA A 340 -23.23 2.43 19.02
CA ALA A 340 -22.41 3.63 19.24
C ALA A 340 -22.86 4.43 20.48
N ASP A 341 -24.18 4.50 20.70
CA ASP A 341 -24.80 5.20 21.82
C ASP A 341 -24.47 4.51 23.15
N PHE A 342 -24.78 3.20 23.25
CA PHE A 342 -24.36 2.36 24.38
C PHE A 342 -22.83 2.40 24.56
N GLY A 343 -22.07 2.29 23.46
CA GLY A 343 -20.61 2.32 23.49
C GLY A 343 -20.02 3.58 24.12
N THR A 344 -20.71 4.73 23.97
CA THR A 344 -20.31 6.01 24.59
C THR A 344 -21.05 6.32 25.89
N ASN A 345 -21.76 5.35 26.48
CA ASN A 345 -22.59 5.48 27.68
C ASN A 345 -23.64 6.61 27.54
N TYR A 346 -24.21 6.77 26.35
CA TYR A 346 -25.23 7.79 26.01
C TYR A 346 -24.75 9.24 26.22
N GLN A 347 -23.43 9.49 26.13
CA GLN A 347 -22.82 10.82 26.35
C GLN A 347 -22.73 11.68 25.07
N LEU A 348 -22.94 11.11 23.88
CA LEU A 348 -22.98 11.87 22.63
C LEU A 348 -24.38 12.48 22.44
N PRO A 349 -24.55 13.81 22.35
CA PRO A 349 -25.89 14.43 22.37
C PRO A 349 -26.81 14.07 21.19
N THR A 350 -26.22 13.66 20.05
CA THR A 350 -26.93 13.38 18.78
C THR A 350 -26.07 12.43 17.94
N LEU A 351 -26.66 11.34 17.43
CA LEU A 351 -26.01 10.40 16.52
C LEU A 351 -26.61 10.49 15.11
N ASP A 352 -26.38 11.65 14.48
CA ASP A 352 -26.68 11.91 13.07
C ASP A 352 -25.56 11.37 12.19
N PHE A 353 -25.88 10.56 11.19
CA PHE A 353 -24.88 10.03 10.26
C PHE A 353 -24.26 11.16 9.42
N ALA A 354 -22.94 11.10 9.24
CA ALA A 354 -22.27 11.84 8.18
C ALA A 354 -22.70 11.31 6.80
N MET A 355 -22.57 12.10 5.74
CA MET A 355 -22.90 11.67 4.39
C MET A 355 -21.66 11.18 3.64
N ASN A 356 -21.79 10.02 3.00
CA ASN A 356 -20.76 9.43 2.15
C ASN A 356 -20.76 10.06 0.75
N HIS A 357 -19.82 9.61 -0.10
CA HIS A 357 -19.65 10.09 -1.48
C HIS A 357 -20.84 9.88 -2.43
N CYS A 358 -21.83 9.06 -2.06
CA CYS A 358 -23.07 8.84 -2.80
C CYS A 358 -24.26 9.68 -2.24
N GLY A 359 -24.02 10.55 -1.25
CA GLY A 359 -25.06 11.31 -0.56
C GLY A 359 -25.91 10.47 0.41
N GLN A 360 -25.47 9.24 0.72
CA GLN A 360 -26.12 8.34 1.66
C GLN A 360 -25.46 8.41 3.05
N PRO A 361 -26.16 8.02 4.13
CA PRO A 361 -25.55 7.82 5.45
C PRO A 361 -24.29 6.96 5.41
N ASP A 362 -23.22 7.43 6.06
CA ASP A 362 -21.89 6.83 6.02
C ASP A 362 -21.74 5.67 7.04
N VAL A 363 -22.49 4.60 6.76
CA VAL A 363 -22.35 3.26 7.37
C VAL A 363 -22.05 2.23 6.28
N ALA A 364 -21.18 1.25 6.58
CA ALA A 364 -20.83 0.20 5.63
C ALA A 364 -20.43 -1.11 6.35
N MET A 365 -20.73 -2.24 5.71
CA MET A 365 -20.34 -3.59 6.15
C MET A 365 -19.17 -4.13 5.33
N PHE A 366 -18.29 -4.92 5.95
CA PHE A 366 -17.10 -5.50 5.32
C PHE A 366 -16.82 -6.93 5.80
N ASP A 367 -16.36 -7.79 4.87
CA ASP A 367 -15.88 -9.13 5.20
C ASP A 367 -14.43 -9.08 5.73
N PHE A 368 -14.24 -9.45 7.00
CA PHE A 368 -12.93 -9.69 7.62
C PHE A 368 -12.58 -11.18 7.73
N THR A 369 -13.45 -12.08 7.22
CA THR A 369 -13.23 -13.54 7.24
C THR A 369 -12.01 -13.93 6.40
N SER A 370 -11.80 -13.28 5.25
CA SER A 370 -10.69 -13.55 4.33
C SER A 370 -9.84 -12.29 4.13
N MET A 371 -8.61 -12.33 4.65
CA MET A 371 -7.57 -11.32 4.42
C MET A 371 -6.57 -11.83 3.36
N TYR A 372 -6.17 -10.97 2.43
CA TYR A 372 -5.20 -11.33 1.39
C TYR A 372 -3.81 -10.72 1.62
N ALA A 373 -2.76 -11.46 1.25
CA ALA A 373 -1.42 -10.92 1.07
C ALA A 373 -0.81 -11.45 -0.24
N SER A 374 0.14 -10.71 -0.81
CA SER A 374 0.91 -11.18 -1.96
C SER A 374 1.83 -12.35 -1.58
N GLU A 375 2.22 -13.18 -2.55
CA GLU A 375 3.27 -14.18 -2.34
C GLU A 375 4.68 -13.56 -2.28
N ASN A 376 4.86 -12.45 -2.99
CA ASN A 376 6.09 -11.70 -3.19
C ASN A 376 5.78 -10.19 -3.20
N ALA A 377 6.71 -9.35 -2.74
CA ALA A 377 6.53 -7.89 -2.72
C ALA A 377 6.96 -7.20 -4.02
N ALA A 378 7.91 -7.80 -4.75
CA ALA A 378 8.35 -7.29 -6.05
C ALA A 378 8.59 -8.42 -7.08
N LEU A 379 8.65 -8.04 -8.35
CA LEU A 379 9.10 -8.85 -9.48
C LEU A 379 9.73 -7.93 -10.54
N VAL A 380 10.51 -8.48 -11.47
CA VAL A 380 11.10 -7.75 -12.59
C VAL A 380 10.65 -8.40 -13.90
N ARG A 381 10.26 -7.58 -14.87
CA ARG A 381 9.94 -8.00 -16.25
C ARG A 381 11.00 -7.49 -17.19
N GLU A 382 11.28 -8.23 -18.26
CA GLU A 382 12.24 -7.81 -19.28
C GLU A 382 11.76 -8.17 -20.68
N ARG A 383 11.82 -7.20 -21.59
CA ARG A 383 11.41 -7.30 -22.99
C ARG A 383 12.35 -6.47 -23.84
N PHE A 384 12.93 -7.08 -24.87
CA PHE A 384 13.75 -6.40 -25.89
C PHE A 384 14.80 -5.45 -25.28
N GLY A 385 15.50 -5.91 -24.23
CA GLY A 385 16.50 -5.14 -23.47
C GLY A 385 15.94 -4.21 -22.39
N HIS A 386 14.68 -3.79 -22.47
CA HIS A 386 14.06 -2.91 -21.47
C HIS A 386 13.58 -3.68 -20.24
N GLN A 387 14.13 -3.34 -19.08
CA GLN A 387 13.74 -3.91 -17.77
C GLN A 387 12.72 -3.02 -17.06
N LEU A 388 11.74 -3.64 -16.41
CA LEU A 388 10.71 -2.98 -15.58
C LEU A 388 10.68 -3.60 -14.19
N LEU A 389 10.94 -2.78 -13.18
CA LEU A 389 10.81 -3.15 -11.76
C LEU A 389 9.38 -2.93 -11.28
N VAL A 390 8.72 -4.00 -10.83
CA VAL A 390 7.30 -4.01 -10.45
C VAL A 390 7.18 -4.31 -8.95
N ALA A 391 6.47 -3.48 -8.18
CA ALA A 391 6.31 -3.68 -6.72
C ALA A 391 4.90 -3.37 -6.22
N LEU A 392 4.52 -3.96 -5.08
CA LEU A 392 3.25 -3.67 -4.38
C LEU A 392 3.50 -2.97 -3.03
N VAL A 393 2.61 -2.03 -2.66
CA VAL A 393 2.68 -1.26 -1.40
C VAL A 393 1.29 -1.00 -0.80
N GLY A 394 1.15 -1.22 0.51
CA GLY A 394 -0.12 -1.04 1.24
C GLY A 394 -1.05 -2.25 1.07
N ASP A 395 -2.36 -2.01 1.07
CA ASP A 395 -3.39 -3.07 1.05
C ASP A 395 -3.36 -3.95 -0.22
N SER A 396 -2.62 -3.55 -1.27
CA SER A 396 -2.35 -4.40 -2.44
C SER A 396 -1.39 -5.55 -2.11
N LEU A 397 -0.40 -5.28 -1.23
CA LEU A 397 0.67 -6.17 -0.77
C LEU A 397 0.25 -7.02 0.43
N LEU A 398 -0.47 -6.43 1.39
CA LEU A 398 -0.87 -7.04 2.65
C LEU A 398 -2.10 -6.31 3.20
N GLU A 399 -3.26 -6.96 3.19
CA GLU A 399 -4.48 -6.39 3.75
C GLU A 399 -4.39 -6.25 5.28
N PRO A 400 -4.72 -5.08 5.85
CA PRO A 400 -4.67 -4.86 7.29
C PRO A 400 -5.98 -5.22 7.98
N PHE A 401 -5.89 -5.89 9.13
CA PHE A 401 -7.00 -6.00 10.07
C PHE A 401 -7.18 -4.65 10.80
N TRP A 402 -8.23 -3.90 10.45
CA TRP A 402 -8.39 -2.50 10.88
C TRP A 402 -8.46 -2.30 12.40
N PRO A 403 -9.11 -3.18 13.21
CA PRO A 403 -9.16 -3.01 14.67
C PRO A 403 -7.81 -3.20 15.40
N MET A 404 -6.75 -3.64 14.70
CA MET A 404 -5.37 -3.63 15.22
C MET A 404 -4.55 -2.42 14.73
N GLY A 405 -5.14 -1.49 13.97
CA GLY A 405 -4.50 -0.25 13.54
C GLY A 405 -3.24 -0.43 12.68
N THR A 406 -3.07 -1.58 12.00
CA THR A 406 -1.79 -1.94 11.37
C THR A 406 -1.56 -1.34 9.98
N GLY A 407 -2.62 -0.88 9.30
CA GLY A 407 -2.59 -0.51 7.88
C GLY A 407 -1.63 0.62 7.52
N CYS A 408 -1.79 1.79 8.13
CA CYS A 408 -0.92 2.94 7.84
C CYS A 408 0.55 2.63 8.16
N ALA A 409 0.81 1.95 9.27
CA ALA A 409 2.15 1.55 9.69
C ALA A 409 2.82 0.58 8.70
N ARG A 410 2.16 -0.53 8.36
CA ARG A 410 2.72 -1.53 7.43
C ARG A 410 2.80 -1.01 6.00
N GLY A 411 1.85 -0.18 5.58
CA GLY A 411 1.91 0.52 4.30
C GLY A 411 3.09 1.50 4.18
N PHE A 412 3.39 2.26 5.24
CA PHE A 412 4.54 3.18 5.26
C PHE A 412 5.88 2.43 5.33
N LEU A 413 5.97 1.34 6.10
CA LEU A 413 7.15 0.47 6.09
C LEU A 413 7.40 -0.13 4.69
N ALA A 414 6.36 -0.65 4.05
CA ALA A 414 6.44 -1.15 2.67
C ALA A 414 6.80 -0.06 1.65
N ALA A 415 6.39 1.20 1.87
CA ALA A 415 6.80 2.34 1.05
C ALA A 415 8.31 2.60 1.17
N PHE A 416 8.85 2.63 2.41
CA PHE A 416 10.30 2.78 2.64
C PHE A 416 11.11 1.62 2.06
N ASP A 417 10.63 0.38 2.21
CA ASP A 417 11.31 -0.81 1.68
C ASP A 417 11.30 -0.86 0.14
N THR A 418 10.27 -0.29 -0.48
CA THR A 418 10.16 -0.15 -1.94
C THR A 418 11.05 0.98 -2.46
N ALA A 419 11.11 2.13 -1.78
CA ALA A 419 12.04 3.20 -2.11
C ALA A 419 13.52 2.78 -1.89
N TRP A 420 13.82 1.99 -0.86
CA TRP A 420 15.15 1.37 -0.69
C TRP A 420 15.50 0.44 -1.84
N MET A 421 14.56 -0.40 -2.28
CA MET A 421 14.73 -1.28 -3.43
C MET A 421 14.98 -0.51 -4.73
N VAL A 422 14.23 0.57 -5.01
CA VAL A 422 14.46 1.41 -6.20
C VAL A 422 15.81 2.13 -6.12
N LYS A 423 16.24 2.56 -4.93
CA LYS A 423 17.60 3.07 -4.69
C LYS A 423 18.69 2.00 -4.92
N SER A 424 18.44 0.74 -4.55
CA SER A 424 19.34 -0.39 -4.84
C SER A 424 19.40 -0.69 -6.34
N TRP A 425 18.26 -0.60 -7.05
CA TRP A 425 18.13 -0.77 -8.50
C TRP A 425 18.89 0.30 -9.29
N ALA A 426 18.63 1.59 -9.02
CA ALA A 426 19.30 2.72 -9.67
C ALA A 426 20.83 2.79 -9.41
N GLN A 427 21.35 1.98 -8.48
CA GLN A 427 22.78 1.82 -8.21
C GLN A 427 23.43 0.67 -8.99
N GLY A 428 22.71 0.04 -9.94
CA GLY A 428 23.25 -1.02 -10.80
C GLY A 428 23.50 -2.36 -10.08
N ARG A 429 22.84 -2.61 -8.93
CA ARG A 429 22.86 -3.93 -8.28
C ARG A 429 22.14 -4.95 -9.17
N THR A 430 22.54 -6.22 -9.09
CA THR A 430 21.92 -7.26 -9.93
C THR A 430 20.44 -7.44 -9.60
N VAL A 431 19.63 -7.71 -10.63
CA VAL A 431 18.18 -7.94 -10.54
C VAL A 431 17.82 -8.90 -9.40
N LEU A 432 18.54 -10.02 -9.29
CA LEU A 432 18.26 -11.07 -8.32
C LEU A 432 18.72 -10.70 -6.89
N ASP A 433 19.74 -9.86 -6.72
CA ASP A 433 20.13 -9.34 -5.41
C ASP A 433 19.12 -8.31 -4.90
N VAL A 434 18.63 -7.42 -5.77
CA VAL A 434 17.59 -6.43 -5.43
C VAL A 434 16.29 -7.13 -5.01
N LEU A 435 15.87 -8.16 -5.74
CA LEU A 435 14.71 -8.98 -5.37
C LEU A 435 14.96 -9.78 -4.07
N ALA A 436 16.14 -10.36 -3.88
CA ALA A 436 16.47 -11.10 -2.65
C ALA A 436 16.51 -10.19 -1.40
N GLU A 437 17.03 -8.97 -1.52
CA GLU A 437 16.98 -7.94 -0.47
C GLU A 437 15.51 -7.58 -0.15
N ARG A 438 14.69 -7.29 -1.17
CA ARG A 438 13.28 -6.90 -1.00
C ARG A 438 12.42 -7.98 -0.33
N GLU A 439 12.57 -9.23 -0.75
CA GLU A 439 11.82 -10.37 -0.20
C GLU A 439 12.33 -10.79 1.18
N SER A 440 13.63 -10.60 1.48
CA SER A 440 14.17 -10.79 2.82
C SER A 440 13.52 -9.83 3.83
N ILE A 441 13.30 -8.58 3.42
CA ILE A 441 12.64 -7.57 4.25
C ILE A 441 11.12 -7.85 4.33
N TYR A 442 10.46 -8.21 3.22
CA TYR A 442 9.01 -8.45 3.18
C TYR A 442 8.54 -9.49 4.20
N ARG A 443 9.32 -10.56 4.42
CA ARG A 443 9.03 -11.61 5.41
C ARG A 443 8.82 -11.09 6.84
N LEU A 444 9.37 -9.93 7.20
CA LEU A 444 9.19 -9.31 8.51
C LEU A 444 7.86 -8.56 8.62
N LEU A 445 7.35 -8.02 7.51
CA LEU A 445 6.24 -7.06 7.50
C LEU A 445 4.95 -7.57 8.18
N PRO A 446 4.47 -8.82 7.97
CA PRO A 446 3.26 -9.33 8.63
C PRO A 446 3.40 -9.52 10.15
N GLN A 447 4.64 -9.59 10.66
CA GLN A 447 4.96 -9.80 12.07
C GLN A 447 5.24 -8.48 12.82
N THR A 448 5.35 -7.35 12.11
CA THR A 448 5.62 -6.05 12.72
C THR A 448 4.56 -5.65 13.75
N THR A 449 5.00 -5.14 14.89
CA THR A 449 4.18 -4.44 15.89
C THR A 449 4.96 -3.21 16.36
N PRO A 450 4.35 -2.25 17.11
CA PRO A 450 5.10 -1.15 17.68
C PRO A 450 6.26 -1.60 18.59
N GLU A 451 6.18 -2.79 19.18
CA GLU A 451 7.14 -3.36 20.15
C GLU A 451 8.42 -3.87 19.50
N ASN A 452 8.30 -4.54 18.34
CA ASN A 452 9.42 -5.25 17.71
C ASN A 452 10.17 -4.46 16.62
N ILE A 453 9.62 -3.32 16.18
CA ILE A 453 10.35 -2.34 15.37
C ILE A 453 11.27 -1.47 16.25
N ALA A 454 12.29 -0.85 15.63
CA ALA A 454 13.23 0.01 16.34
C ALA A 454 12.51 1.22 16.99
N LYS A 455 12.82 1.53 18.25
CA LYS A 455 12.12 2.57 19.01
C LYS A 455 12.65 3.99 18.80
N ASN A 456 13.82 4.16 18.18
CA ASN A 456 14.41 5.48 17.94
C ASN A 456 13.93 6.08 16.61
N PHE A 457 12.74 6.70 16.64
CA PHE A 457 12.09 7.22 15.42
C PHE A 457 12.82 8.41 14.78
N GLU A 458 13.75 9.07 15.49
CA GLU A 458 14.60 10.12 14.92
C GLU A 458 15.67 9.57 13.97
N GLN A 459 16.03 8.29 14.12
CA GLN A 459 17.03 7.61 13.29
C GLN A 459 16.43 6.86 12.09
N TYR A 460 15.10 6.87 11.92
CA TYR A 460 14.42 6.18 10.81
C TYR A 460 14.76 6.82 9.46
N THR A 461 15.48 6.07 8.61
CA THR A 461 15.75 6.43 7.22
C THR A 461 15.17 5.37 6.27
N LEU A 462 15.43 5.51 4.96
CA LEU A 462 15.13 4.45 3.99
C LEU A 462 15.88 3.15 4.30
N ASP A 463 17.05 3.21 4.95
CA ASP A 463 17.84 2.03 5.33
C ASP A 463 17.00 1.12 6.27
N PRO A 464 16.65 -0.10 5.85
CA PRO A 464 15.82 -1.00 6.64
C PRO A 464 16.48 -1.42 7.96
N GLY A 465 17.80 -1.35 8.07
CA GLY A 465 18.53 -1.58 9.32
C GLY A 465 18.25 -0.53 10.41
N THR A 466 17.75 0.66 10.05
CA THR A 466 17.29 1.67 11.02
C THR A 466 15.91 1.39 11.60
N ARG A 467 15.15 0.48 10.97
CA ARG A 467 13.72 0.24 11.24
C ARG A 467 13.46 -1.16 11.81
N TYR A 468 14.18 -2.17 11.33
CA TYR A 468 14.02 -3.57 11.73
C TYR A 468 15.23 -4.06 12.56
N PRO A 469 15.10 -4.25 13.89
CA PRO A 469 16.17 -4.81 14.71
C PRO A 469 16.56 -6.22 14.27
N ASN A 470 17.87 -6.52 14.29
CA ASN A 470 18.43 -7.82 13.89
C ASN A 470 18.09 -8.25 12.44
N LEU A 471 17.89 -7.29 11.53
CA LEU A 471 17.60 -7.52 10.12
C LEU A 471 18.64 -8.45 9.45
N ASN A 472 18.20 -9.61 8.98
CA ASN A 472 18.93 -10.42 8.02
C ASN A 472 18.42 -10.13 6.59
N SER A 473 18.98 -9.10 5.96
CA SER A 473 18.72 -8.70 4.57
C SER A 473 19.10 -9.76 3.53
N SER A 474 19.71 -10.87 3.95
CA SER A 474 20.14 -11.98 3.10
C SER A 474 19.37 -13.29 3.35
N CYS A 475 18.28 -13.27 4.14
CA CYS A 475 17.55 -14.49 4.50
C CYS A 475 16.79 -15.14 3.31
N VAL A 476 16.67 -14.42 2.20
CA VAL A 476 16.41 -14.93 0.85
C VAL A 476 17.71 -14.89 0.06
N ARG A 477 18.00 -15.93 -0.72
CA ARG A 477 19.16 -15.97 -1.62
C ARG A 477 18.74 -15.68 -3.08
N PRO A 478 19.59 -15.06 -3.92
CA PRO A 478 19.29 -14.74 -5.32
C PRO A 478 18.74 -15.92 -6.16
N HIS A 479 19.20 -17.14 -5.92
CA HIS A 479 18.70 -18.32 -6.64
C HIS A 479 17.24 -18.68 -6.30
N GLN A 480 16.70 -18.23 -5.15
CA GLN A 480 15.33 -18.49 -4.73
C GLN A 480 14.31 -17.57 -5.43
N VAL A 481 14.74 -16.35 -5.79
CA VAL A 481 13.90 -15.31 -6.44
C VAL A 481 13.99 -15.32 -7.98
N ARG A 482 14.70 -16.28 -8.58
CA ARG A 482 14.77 -16.42 -10.06
C ARG A 482 13.39 -16.46 -10.74
N HIS A 483 12.40 -17.04 -10.08
CA HIS A 483 11.01 -17.10 -10.58
C HIS A 483 10.26 -15.75 -10.55
N LEU A 484 10.85 -14.72 -9.95
CA LEU A 484 10.33 -13.34 -9.92
C LEU A 484 11.00 -12.45 -10.98
N TYR A 485 11.90 -13.00 -11.80
CA TYR A 485 12.51 -12.32 -12.95
C TYR A 485 11.98 -12.97 -14.22
N ILE A 486 11.20 -12.21 -15.00
CA ILE A 486 10.33 -12.72 -16.07
C ILE A 486 10.81 -12.20 -17.42
N SER A 487 11.76 -12.92 -18.01
CA SER A 487 12.15 -12.80 -19.42
C SER A 487 11.39 -13.84 -20.27
N GLY A 488 10.82 -13.40 -21.41
CA GLY A 488 9.94 -14.20 -22.26
C GLY A 488 8.45 -13.83 -22.13
N GLU A 489 7.71 -14.01 -23.23
CA GLU A 489 6.35 -13.49 -23.54
C GLU A 489 5.33 -13.49 -22.40
N LEU A 490 4.39 -12.53 -22.46
CA LEU A 490 3.30 -12.37 -21.49
C LEU A 490 2.19 -13.42 -21.74
N ASN A 491 2.50 -14.69 -21.47
CA ASN A 491 1.54 -15.78 -21.46
C ASN A 491 0.42 -15.49 -20.44
N SER A 492 -0.73 -15.03 -20.94
CA SER A 492 -1.97 -14.99 -20.17
C SER A 492 -2.36 -16.42 -19.80
N CYS A 493 -2.34 -16.75 -18.50
CA CYS A 493 -2.59 -18.10 -18.01
C CYS A 493 -4.09 -18.45 -18.01
N SER A 494 -4.69 -18.51 -19.20
CA SER A 494 -5.95 -19.21 -19.47
C SER A 494 -5.65 -20.68 -19.69
N LEU A 495 -6.21 -21.55 -18.84
CA LEU A 495 -5.84 -22.95 -18.73
C LEU A 495 -6.62 -23.83 -19.74
N GLU A 496 -6.34 -23.65 -21.03
CA GLU A 496 -6.89 -24.48 -22.11
C GLU A 496 -5.83 -25.39 -22.76
N ARG A 497 -6.30 -26.44 -23.44
CA ARG A 497 -5.46 -27.59 -23.81
C ARG A 497 -4.60 -27.34 -25.05
N ALA A 498 -3.42 -27.94 -25.05
CA ALA A 498 -2.48 -27.87 -26.15
C ALA A 498 -3.01 -28.51 -27.45
N ALA A 499 -2.75 -27.84 -28.57
CA ALA A 499 -2.66 -28.45 -29.90
C ALA A 499 -1.31 -28.04 -30.51
N THR A 500 -0.57 -29.01 -31.05
CA THR A 500 0.71 -28.78 -31.72
C THR A 500 0.50 -28.22 -33.12
N ILE A 501 1.36 -27.27 -33.56
CA ILE A 501 1.95 -27.28 -34.91
C ILE A 501 3.17 -26.34 -34.99
N ARG A 502 4.04 -26.69 -35.93
CA ARG A 502 5.44 -26.29 -36.19
C ARG A 502 5.73 -24.78 -36.23
N ARG A 503 6.94 -24.42 -35.77
CA ARG A 503 7.69 -23.21 -36.19
C ARG A 503 7.86 -23.14 -37.72
N PRO A 504 7.91 -21.94 -38.30
CA PRO A 504 8.94 -21.56 -39.26
C PRO A 504 10.04 -20.71 -38.58
N VAL A 505 11.12 -20.45 -39.30
CA VAL A 505 12.29 -19.70 -38.84
C VAL A 505 12.62 -18.59 -39.86
N ASN A 506 13.26 -17.53 -39.38
CA ASN A 506 14.16 -16.60 -40.10
C ASN A 506 13.62 -15.29 -40.73
N LEU A 507 14.55 -14.31 -40.67
CA LEU A 507 14.78 -13.11 -41.50
C LEU A 507 14.00 -11.81 -41.21
N CYS A 508 14.78 -10.83 -40.72
CA CYS A 508 14.46 -9.39 -40.71
C CYS A 508 14.55 -8.79 -42.13
N ARG A 509 13.69 -7.80 -42.44
CA ARG A 509 13.86 -6.93 -43.62
C ARG A 509 13.15 -5.57 -43.42
N ARG A 510 13.91 -4.50 -43.71
CA ARG A 510 13.57 -3.07 -43.92
C ARG A 510 12.15 -2.58 -43.61
N GLU A 511 12.09 -1.52 -42.81
CA GLU A 511 10.95 -0.60 -42.78
C GLU A 511 10.74 0.09 -44.14
N SER A 512 9.62 -0.19 -44.81
CA SER A 512 8.96 0.65 -45.84
C SER A 512 7.67 0.01 -46.38
N GLU A 513 7.50 -1.30 -46.24
CA GLU A 513 6.33 -2.04 -46.75
C GLU A 513 5.29 -2.36 -45.66
N ILE A 514 4.04 -1.97 -45.89
CA ILE A 514 2.90 -2.33 -45.02
C ILE A 514 2.62 -3.82 -45.20
N ARG A 515 2.93 -4.64 -44.18
CA ARG A 515 2.76 -6.11 -44.21
C ARG A 515 1.31 -6.46 -44.66
N PRO A 516 1.09 -7.18 -45.78
CA PRO A 516 -0.25 -7.32 -46.39
C PRO A 516 -1.33 -7.91 -45.47
N ALA A 517 -0.96 -8.79 -44.53
CA ALA A 517 -1.91 -9.33 -43.54
C ALA A 517 -2.52 -8.26 -42.62
N ARG A 518 -1.76 -7.20 -42.28
CA ARG A 518 -2.23 -6.06 -41.47
C ARG A 518 -3.18 -5.18 -42.27
N LEU A 519 -2.89 -4.99 -43.56
CA LEU A 519 -3.76 -4.26 -44.49
C LEU A 519 -5.10 -5.00 -44.67
N LEU A 520 -5.06 -6.31 -44.93
CA LEU A 520 -6.25 -7.16 -45.02
C LEU A 520 -7.14 -7.09 -43.77
N THR A 521 -6.54 -7.28 -42.58
CA THR A 521 -7.25 -7.18 -41.30
C THR A 521 -7.86 -5.80 -41.06
N TRP A 522 -7.23 -4.73 -41.57
CA TRP A 522 -7.80 -3.39 -41.47
C TRP A 522 -8.97 -3.19 -42.43
N CYS A 523 -8.82 -3.56 -43.71
CA CYS A 523 -9.89 -3.48 -44.72
C CYS A 523 -11.14 -4.24 -44.27
N GLN A 524 -10.97 -5.47 -43.77
CA GLN A 524 -12.05 -6.29 -43.18
C GLN A 524 -12.83 -5.51 -42.10
N LYS A 525 -12.13 -4.87 -41.15
CA LYS A 525 -12.76 -4.10 -40.06
C LYS A 525 -13.39 -2.77 -40.47
N GLN A 526 -13.04 -2.21 -41.63
CA GLN A 526 -13.70 -0.99 -42.15
C GLN A 526 -14.93 -1.31 -42.99
N THR A 527 -14.95 -2.48 -43.64
CA THR A 527 -16.06 -2.97 -44.48
C THR A 527 -17.03 -3.90 -43.74
N GLU A 528 -16.74 -4.24 -42.48
CA GLU A 528 -17.62 -5.02 -41.61
C GLU A 528 -18.99 -4.35 -41.43
N GLY A 529 -20.06 -5.08 -41.78
CA GLY A 529 -21.45 -4.63 -41.69
C GLY A 529 -22.05 -4.03 -42.96
N TYR A 530 -21.31 -3.93 -44.06
CA TYR A 530 -21.86 -3.52 -45.36
C TYR A 530 -22.55 -4.67 -46.10
N ARG A 531 -23.70 -4.39 -46.71
CA ARG A 531 -24.39 -5.35 -47.60
C ARG A 531 -23.47 -5.72 -48.78
N ASN A 532 -23.43 -7.01 -49.12
CA ASN A 532 -22.71 -7.56 -50.26
C ASN A 532 -21.19 -7.22 -50.33
N VAL A 533 -20.54 -6.97 -49.18
CA VAL A 533 -19.08 -6.80 -49.10
C VAL A 533 -18.48 -7.84 -48.17
N THR A 534 -17.59 -8.68 -48.68
CA THR A 534 -16.84 -9.66 -47.89
C THR A 534 -15.39 -9.71 -48.36
N ILE A 535 -14.47 -9.21 -47.53
CA ILE A 535 -13.04 -9.11 -47.88
C ILE A 535 -12.30 -10.35 -47.39
N THR A 536 -12.01 -11.30 -48.29
CA THR A 536 -11.21 -12.50 -48.00
C THR A 536 -9.75 -12.35 -48.42
N ASP A 537 -9.46 -11.44 -49.36
CA ASP A 537 -8.13 -11.20 -49.90
C ASP A 537 -7.89 -9.71 -50.26
N LEU A 538 -6.75 -9.44 -50.90
CA LEU A 538 -6.38 -8.13 -51.45
C LEU A 538 -6.31 -8.18 -52.99
N THR A 539 -7.19 -8.98 -53.61
CA THR A 539 -7.15 -9.31 -55.04
C THR A 539 -8.55 -9.47 -55.64
N SER A 540 -9.21 -10.60 -55.42
CA SER A 540 -10.55 -10.91 -55.96
C SER A 540 -11.66 -10.12 -55.28
N SER A 541 -11.55 -9.88 -53.96
CA SER A 541 -12.54 -9.18 -53.11
C SER A 541 -12.84 -7.73 -53.51
N TRP A 542 -12.06 -7.18 -54.45
CA TRP A 542 -12.11 -5.79 -54.87
C TRP A 542 -12.54 -5.61 -56.34
N LYS A 543 -12.76 -6.72 -57.08
CA LYS A 543 -13.07 -6.70 -58.53
C LYS A 543 -14.45 -6.11 -58.87
N SER A 544 -15.42 -6.13 -57.96
CA SER A 544 -16.78 -5.58 -58.17
C SER A 544 -16.93 -4.10 -57.80
N GLY A 545 -15.84 -3.41 -57.40
CA GLY A 545 -15.83 -1.99 -57.04
C GLY A 545 -16.52 -1.64 -55.71
N ILE A 546 -17.63 -2.32 -55.36
CA ILE A 546 -18.45 -2.09 -54.16
C ILE A 546 -17.65 -2.12 -52.85
N ALA A 547 -16.60 -2.93 -52.76
CA ALA A 547 -15.66 -2.96 -51.64
C ALA A 547 -14.88 -1.65 -51.44
N LEU A 548 -14.48 -0.98 -52.52
CA LEU A 548 -13.87 0.36 -52.45
C LEU A 548 -14.92 1.42 -52.08
N CYS A 549 -16.12 1.33 -52.65
CA CYS A 549 -17.23 2.22 -52.29
C CYS A 549 -17.57 2.16 -50.79
N ALA A 550 -17.64 0.97 -50.21
CA ALA A 550 -17.87 0.77 -48.77
C ALA A 550 -16.73 1.36 -47.91
N LEU A 551 -15.47 1.16 -48.34
CA LEU A 551 -14.30 1.71 -47.66
C LEU A 551 -14.30 3.25 -47.66
N ILE A 552 -14.67 3.88 -48.78
CA ILE A 552 -14.80 5.33 -48.91
C ILE A 552 -15.97 5.85 -48.06
N HIS A 553 -17.16 5.25 -48.19
CA HIS A 553 -18.36 5.61 -47.43
C HIS A 553 -18.14 5.52 -45.91
N ARG A 554 -17.34 4.55 -45.43
CA ARG A 554 -17.04 4.39 -43.99
C ARG A 554 -16.38 5.61 -43.36
N PHE A 555 -15.54 6.33 -44.10
CA PHE A 555 -14.84 7.53 -43.61
C PHE A 555 -15.49 8.84 -44.08
N LYS A 556 -16.24 8.81 -45.19
CA LYS A 556 -16.88 9.97 -45.81
C LYS A 556 -18.25 9.57 -46.43
N PRO A 557 -19.29 9.34 -45.61
CA PRO A 557 -20.58 8.86 -46.12
C PRO A 557 -21.26 9.85 -47.08
N GLN A 558 -20.93 11.14 -47.01
CA GLN A 558 -21.47 12.17 -47.91
C GLN A 558 -20.94 12.12 -49.36
N LEU A 559 -19.97 11.25 -49.68
CA LEU A 559 -19.36 11.18 -51.03
C LEU A 559 -19.98 10.12 -51.93
N ILE A 560 -20.62 9.09 -51.36
CA ILE A 560 -21.20 7.95 -52.07
C ILE A 560 -22.53 7.64 -51.42
N ASP A 561 -23.64 7.66 -52.16
CA ASP A 561 -24.86 7.01 -51.68
C ASP A 561 -24.70 5.49 -51.83
N PHE A 562 -24.28 4.82 -50.76
CA PHE A 562 -24.03 3.38 -50.81
C PHE A 562 -25.34 2.57 -50.95
N ASP A 563 -26.48 3.13 -50.51
CA ASP A 563 -27.74 2.39 -50.51
C ASP A 563 -28.41 2.29 -51.88
N SER A 564 -27.97 3.09 -52.88
CA SER A 564 -28.37 2.95 -54.29
C SER A 564 -27.40 2.13 -55.16
N LEU A 565 -26.25 1.69 -54.64
CA LEU A 565 -25.31 0.85 -55.40
C LEU A 565 -25.82 -0.60 -55.54
N ASN A 566 -25.76 -1.12 -56.77
CA ASN A 566 -26.01 -2.51 -57.13
C ASN A 566 -24.68 -3.27 -57.27
N GLU A 567 -24.65 -4.57 -56.97
CA GLU A 567 -23.42 -5.37 -57.03
C GLU A 567 -23.01 -5.71 -58.47
N GLU A 568 -24.00 -5.95 -59.35
CA GLU A 568 -23.77 -6.40 -60.75
C GLU A 568 -23.14 -5.31 -61.64
N ASP A 569 -23.24 -4.03 -61.26
CA ASP A 569 -22.70 -2.88 -61.98
C ASP A 569 -21.18 -2.65 -61.71
N HIS A 570 -20.40 -3.73 -61.84
CA HIS A 570 -18.96 -3.80 -61.50
C HIS A 570 -18.14 -2.61 -62.02
N ASP A 571 -18.21 -2.34 -63.33
CA ASP A 571 -17.42 -1.29 -63.99
C ASP A 571 -17.81 0.11 -63.50
N ALA A 572 -19.11 0.36 -63.28
CA ALA A 572 -19.63 1.64 -62.82
C ALA A 572 -19.24 1.92 -61.36
N ASN A 573 -19.38 0.91 -60.49
CA ASN A 573 -18.91 0.97 -59.10
C ASN A 573 -17.41 1.27 -59.02
N LEU A 574 -16.61 0.60 -59.86
CA LEU A 574 -15.16 0.75 -59.86
C LEU A 574 -14.71 2.11 -60.40
N GLN A 575 -15.35 2.62 -61.46
CA GLN A 575 -15.11 3.98 -61.98
C GLN A 575 -15.48 5.04 -60.93
N LEU A 576 -16.68 4.93 -60.31
CA LEU A 576 -17.13 5.83 -59.25
C LEU A 576 -16.15 5.87 -58.08
N ALA A 577 -15.67 4.71 -57.63
CA ALA A 577 -14.67 4.61 -56.58
C ALA A 577 -13.37 5.32 -56.96
N PHE A 578 -12.83 5.08 -58.17
CA PHE A 578 -11.60 5.71 -58.63
C PHE A 578 -11.72 7.23 -58.81
N ASP A 579 -12.80 7.72 -59.42
CA ASP A 579 -13.03 9.15 -59.65
C ASP A 579 -13.11 9.93 -58.33
N ILE A 580 -13.80 9.38 -57.33
CA ILE A 580 -13.87 9.96 -55.99
C ILE A 580 -12.51 9.86 -55.28
N SER A 581 -11.77 8.77 -55.47
CA SER A 581 -10.44 8.56 -54.88
C SER A 581 -9.42 9.61 -55.35
N GLU A 582 -9.40 9.90 -56.65
CA GLU A 582 -8.51 10.92 -57.20
C GLU A 582 -8.99 12.34 -56.85
N ARG A 583 -10.29 12.63 -56.93
CA ARG A 583 -10.85 13.97 -56.67
C ARG A 583 -10.79 14.40 -55.20
N GLU A 584 -11.14 13.51 -54.28
CA GLU A 584 -11.33 13.86 -52.85
C GLU A 584 -10.11 13.52 -51.98
N PHE A 585 -9.29 12.55 -52.39
CA PHE A 585 -8.14 12.06 -51.62
C PHE A 585 -6.80 12.19 -52.36
N GLY A 586 -6.79 12.61 -53.63
CA GLY A 586 -5.57 12.66 -54.46
C GLY A 586 -4.98 11.29 -54.79
N ILE A 587 -5.73 10.21 -54.53
CA ILE A 587 -5.27 8.84 -54.73
C ILE A 587 -5.55 8.45 -56.19
N ARG A 588 -4.61 8.79 -57.08
CA ARG A 588 -4.65 8.37 -58.50
C ARG A 588 -4.84 6.86 -58.62
N SER A 589 -5.72 6.47 -59.55
CA SER A 589 -5.88 5.09 -59.99
C SER A 589 -4.58 4.51 -60.56
N PHE A 590 -4.45 3.18 -60.55
CA PHE A 590 -3.25 2.46 -60.99
C PHE A 590 -3.42 1.71 -62.33
N THR A 591 -4.67 1.61 -62.78
CA THR A 591 -5.18 0.95 -63.99
C THR A 591 -6.53 1.61 -64.33
N SER A 592 -6.90 1.70 -65.62
CA SER A 592 -8.23 2.17 -66.04
C SER A 592 -9.27 1.04 -66.00
N VAL A 593 -10.55 1.37 -65.81
CA VAL A 593 -11.60 0.34 -65.72
C VAL A 593 -11.64 -0.55 -66.97
N LYS A 594 -11.46 0.03 -68.16
CA LYS A 594 -11.46 -0.70 -69.45
C LYS A 594 -10.38 -1.77 -69.58
N GLU A 595 -9.24 -1.63 -68.89
CA GLU A 595 -8.19 -2.66 -68.85
C GLU A 595 -8.58 -3.83 -67.93
N LEU A 596 -9.40 -3.57 -66.89
CA LEU A 596 -9.88 -4.58 -65.95
C LEU A 596 -11.09 -5.35 -66.49
N SER A 597 -12.01 -4.68 -67.20
CA SER A 597 -13.11 -5.33 -67.93
C SER A 597 -12.60 -6.23 -69.07
N ALA A 598 -11.37 -6.04 -69.55
CA ALA A 598 -10.73 -6.86 -70.58
C ALA A 598 -10.18 -8.21 -70.07
N GLY A 599 -10.29 -8.50 -68.76
CA GLY A 599 -9.96 -9.80 -68.18
C GLY A 599 -8.52 -9.94 -67.66
N GLU A 600 -7.74 -8.85 -67.56
CA GLU A 600 -6.47 -8.90 -66.84
C GLU A 600 -6.68 -9.20 -65.35
N GLU A 601 -5.85 -10.07 -64.78
CA GLU A 601 -5.89 -10.34 -63.35
C GLU A 601 -5.20 -9.22 -62.57
N LEU A 602 -5.96 -8.56 -61.68
CA LEU A 602 -5.47 -7.49 -60.80
C LEU A 602 -4.15 -7.86 -60.11
N ASP A 603 -3.07 -7.18 -60.50
CA ASP A 603 -1.78 -7.32 -59.82
C ASP A 603 -1.94 -6.96 -58.33
N LYS A 604 -1.79 -8.00 -57.51
CA LYS A 604 -1.78 -7.97 -56.05
C LYS A 604 -0.85 -6.89 -55.50
N THR A 605 0.28 -6.64 -56.15
CA THR A 605 1.28 -5.64 -55.74
C THR A 605 0.73 -4.22 -55.90
N ARG A 606 0.18 -3.90 -57.08
CA ARG A 606 -0.51 -2.64 -57.36
C ARG A 606 -1.73 -2.42 -56.45
N MET A 607 -2.58 -3.43 -56.25
CA MET A 607 -3.73 -3.32 -55.35
C MET A 607 -3.33 -3.10 -53.89
N ILE A 608 -2.31 -3.82 -53.39
CA ILE A 608 -1.73 -3.58 -52.04
C ILE A 608 -1.19 -2.14 -51.94
N THR A 609 -0.50 -1.64 -52.97
CA THR A 609 0.03 -0.26 -53.00
C THR A 609 -1.08 0.79 -53.02
N TYR A 610 -2.20 0.52 -53.71
CA TYR A 610 -3.37 1.40 -53.75
C TYR A 610 -4.08 1.45 -52.39
N LEU A 611 -4.46 0.29 -51.84
CA LEU A 611 -5.11 0.18 -50.53
C LEU A 611 -4.22 0.66 -49.37
N SER A 612 -2.89 0.58 -49.50
CA SER A 612 -1.94 1.15 -48.55
C SER A 612 -2.08 2.67 -48.41
N LYS A 613 -2.43 3.39 -49.49
CA LYS A 613 -2.67 4.85 -49.42
C LYS A 613 -3.92 5.18 -48.60
N PHE A 614 -4.99 4.38 -48.73
CA PHE A 614 -6.17 4.48 -47.86
C PHE A 614 -5.84 4.18 -46.41
N TYR A 615 -5.05 3.13 -46.15
CA TYR A 615 -4.61 2.78 -44.81
C TYR A 615 -3.83 3.92 -44.14
N GLU A 616 -2.86 4.53 -44.83
CA GLU A 616 -2.07 5.64 -44.30
C GLU A 616 -2.89 6.94 -44.15
N LEU A 617 -3.86 7.20 -45.03
CA LEU A 617 -4.73 8.38 -44.95
C LEU A 617 -5.74 8.31 -43.80
N PHE A 618 -6.26 7.12 -43.49
CA PHE A 618 -7.36 6.93 -42.53
C PHE A 618 -6.98 6.25 -41.21
N ARG A 619 -5.71 5.81 -41.03
CA ARG A 619 -5.26 5.24 -39.74
C ARG A 619 -5.31 6.31 -38.64
N GLY A 620 -6.09 6.03 -37.59
CA GLY A 620 -6.25 6.95 -36.45
C GLY A 620 -7.27 8.07 -36.66
N THR A 621 -7.93 8.17 -37.82
CA THR A 621 -9.07 9.08 -38.00
C THR A 621 -10.25 8.57 -37.15
N PRO A 622 -10.88 9.40 -36.30
CA PRO A 622 -12.11 9.00 -35.61
C PRO A 622 -13.24 8.82 -36.62
N LEU A 623 -13.98 7.72 -36.50
CA LEU A 623 -15.14 7.45 -37.36
C LEU A 623 -16.24 8.50 -37.14
N PRO A 624 -17.00 8.89 -38.18
CA PRO A 624 -18.22 9.66 -38.02
C PRO A 624 -19.18 8.99 -37.03
N ALA A 625 -19.94 9.79 -36.28
CA ALA A 625 -20.94 9.28 -35.33
C ALA A 625 -22.06 8.55 -36.09
N SER A 626 -21.95 7.22 -36.21
CA SER A 626 -22.92 6.38 -36.90
C SER A 626 -24.25 6.44 -36.16
N GLY A 627 -25.29 6.96 -36.84
CA GLY A 627 -26.61 7.10 -36.27
C GLY A 627 -27.23 5.74 -35.96
N SER A 628 -27.47 5.48 -34.67
CA SER A 628 -28.25 4.32 -34.22
C SER A 628 -29.68 4.45 -34.75
N ARG A 629 -30.05 3.67 -35.77
CA ARG A 629 -31.44 3.43 -36.15
C ARG A 629 -32.11 2.56 -35.09
N GLY A 630 -32.39 3.15 -33.92
CA GLY A 630 -33.49 2.69 -33.08
C GLY A 630 -34.80 2.96 -33.81
N VAL A 631 -35.73 2.01 -33.77
CA VAL A 631 -37.07 2.18 -34.31
C VAL A 631 -37.94 2.79 -33.23
N ASP A 632 -38.16 4.11 -33.31
CA ASP A 632 -39.24 4.83 -32.63
C ASP A 632 -39.95 5.69 -33.68
N GLU A 633 -41.27 5.58 -33.76
CA GLU A 633 -42.07 6.27 -34.77
C GLU A 633 -42.55 7.67 -34.31
N ASN A 634 -42.99 8.47 -35.29
CA ASN A 634 -43.86 9.65 -35.18
C ASN A 634 -43.25 11.04 -34.89
N ASN A 635 -43.07 11.75 -36.02
CA ASN A 635 -43.54 13.13 -36.29
C ASN A 635 -42.68 14.37 -35.92
N LYS A 636 -42.21 15.04 -36.99
CA LYS A 636 -42.44 16.47 -37.34
C LYS A 636 -41.80 17.58 -36.47
N ASP A 637 -41.28 18.68 -37.02
CA ASP A 637 -41.13 19.11 -38.43
C ASP A 637 -39.87 20.01 -38.61
N TYR A 638 -39.46 20.22 -39.86
CA TYR A 638 -38.38 21.14 -40.29
C TYR A 638 -38.86 22.62 -40.32
N PRO A 639 -38.01 23.67 -40.55
CA PRO A 639 -36.63 23.65 -41.06
C PRO A 639 -35.59 24.51 -40.29
N ALA A 640 -34.33 24.45 -40.75
CA ALA A 640 -33.20 25.26 -40.28
C ALA A 640 -32.72 26.28 -41.34
N LYS A 641 -32.05 27.35 -40.89
CA LYS A 641 -31.11 28.27 -41.58
C LYS A 641 -30.60 29.32 -40.55
N ASP A 642 -29.44 29.99 -40.68
CA ASP A 642 -28.45 30.02 -41.77
C ASP A 642 -27.00 30.21 -41.23
N VAL A 643 -26.00 30.33 -42.13
CA VAL A 643 -24.55 30.15 -41.86
C VAL A 643 -23.69 31.42 -42.03
N ARG A 644 -22.74 31.74 -41.10
CA ARG A 644 -21.28 32.00 -41.38
C ARG A 644 -20.38 32.55 -40.22
N SER A 645 -19.18 31.97 -40.12
CA SER A 645 -17.81 32.56 -40.09
C SER A 645 -17.34 33.79 -39.26
N ASN A 646 -16.16 33.56 -38.64
CA ASN A 646 -14.91 34.37 -38.66
C ASN A 646 -14.54 35.39 -37.54
N ASN A 647 -13.45 35.03 -36.84
CA ASN A 647 -12.20 35.80 -36.58
C ASN A 647 -12.15 37.08 -35.69
N ASN A 648 -11.04 37.12 -34.92
CA ASN A 648 -10.23 38.28 -34.49
C ASN A 648 -10.61 39.13 -33.24
N VAL A 649 -9.90 38.83 -32.14
CA VAL A 649 -8.85 39.67 -31.50
C VAL A 649 -9.20 41.06 -30.88
N LEU A 650 -8.73 41.23 -29.62
CA LEU A 650 -8.47 42.45 -28.80
C LEU A 650 -9.60 43.18 -28.02
N ASN A 651 -9.34 43.34 -26.70
CA ASN A 651 -9.59 44.45 -25.76
C ASN A 651 -10.79 45.42 -25.94
N LEU A 652 -11.59 45.62 -24.89
CA LEU A 652 -11.37 46.67 -23.85
C LEU A 652 -12.35 46.47 -22.65
N ALA A 653 -12.45 47.41 -21.70
CA ALA A 653 -13.02 47.17 -20.35
C ALA A 653 -14.14 48.14 -19.89
N MET A 654 -14.81 47.70 -18.81
CA MET A 654 -15.47 48.48 -17.73
C MET A 654 -16.87 49.14 -17.87
N THR A 655 -17.77 48.66 -16.99
CA THR A 655 -18.88 49.38 -16.29
C THR A 655 -20.11 49.80 -17.14
N ARG A 656 -21.36 49.83 -16.62
CA ARG A 656 -21.88 50.44 -15.36
C ARG A 656 -23.27 49.90 -14.95
N LYS A 657 -23.61 50.03 -13.64
CA LYS A 657 -24.90 50.44 -13.00
C LYS A 657 -26.26 49.77 -13.38
N ARG A 658 -27.30 49.71 -12.52
CA ARG A 658 -27.50 49.65 -11.03
C ARG A 658 -29.03 49.74 -10.70
N VAL A 659 -29.49 49.15 -9.57
CA VAL A 659 -30.64 49.62 -8.72
C VAL A 659 -32.05 49.48 -9.36
N PRO A 660 -33.21 49.49 -8.64
CA PRO A 660 -33.54 49.58 -7.18
C PRO A 660 -34.22 48.31 -6.62
N LYS A 661 -34.82 48.22 -5.40
CA LYS A 661 -34.60 48.78 -4.02
C LYS A 661 -35.90 48.57 -3.21
N ASP A 662 -35.84 48.22 -1.91
CA ASP A 662 -36.84 48.70 -0.92
C ASP A 662 -36.23 48.85 0.50
N GLU A 663 -36.94 49.48 1.46
CA GLU A 663 -36.40 49.98 2.74
C GLU A 663 -37.31 49.80 3.99
N ASN A 664 -36.70 49.67 5.19
CA ASN A 664 -37.02 50.28 6.51
C ASN A 664 -36.16 49.58 7.60
N ARG A 665 -35.30 50.21 8.44
CA ARG A 665 -35.33 51.40 9.33
C ARG A 665 -35.90 51.11 10.73
N SER A 666 -35.28 51.52 11.86
CA SER A 666 -33.99 52.23 12.12
C SER A 666 -33.41 51.78 13.50
N ASP A 667 -32.48 52.40 14.27
CA ASP A 667 -31.86 53.75 14.30
C ASP A 667 -30.46 53.76 15.02
N GLY A 668 -29.97 54.92 15.49
CA GLY A 668 -28.66 55.16 16.15
C GLY A 668 -28.52 54.77 17.64
N THR A 669 -27.43 55.11 18.36
CA THR A 669 -26.44 56.21 18.19
C THR A 669 -25.08 55.88 18.86
N ASP A 670 -23.99 56.57 18.47
CA ASP A 670 -22.58 56.46 18.96
C ASP A 670 -22.08 57.87 19.39
N PRO A 671 -21.13 58.10 20.35
CA PRO A 671 -19.70 57.92 20.06
C PRO A 671 -18.69 57.67 21.24
N ILE A 672 -17.63 56.90 20.94
CA ILE A 672 -16.18 57.17 21.21
C ILE A 672 -15.70 57.66 22.61
N TYR A 673 -14.77 56.89 23.23
CA TYR A 673 -13.55 57.45 23.87
C TYR A 673 -12.31 56.55 23.66
N LYS A 674 -11.08 57.09 23.80
CA LYS A 674 -9.81 56.45 23.38
C LYS A 674 -8.75 56.37 24.50
N ARG A 675 -8.01 55.25 24.61
CA ARG A 675 -6.54 55.10 24.92
C ARG A 675 -6.17 53.59 24.96
N ARG A 676 -5.07 53.11 24.31
CA ARG A 676 -3.62 53.13 24.66
C ARG A 676 -3.28 52.32 25.94
N ARG A 677 -2.18 51.53 26.02
CA ARG A 677 -1.20 51.02 25.01
C ARG A 677 -0.22 50.00 25.68
N ASN A 678 0.39 49.13 24.85
CA ASN A 678 1.72 48.50 24.98
C ASN A 678 2.11 47.55 26.16
N PHE A 679 2.90 46.54 25.76
CA PHE A 679 3.86 45.73 26.54
C PHE A 679 4.96 46.57 27.25
N CYS A 680 5.50 46.07 28.38
CA CYS A 680 6.78 45.32 28.38
C CYS A 680 7.09 44.60 29.72
N CYS A 681 8.22 43.87 29.77
CA CYS A 681 8.65 42.91 30.80
C CYS A 681 9.61 43.49 31.86
N LEU A 682 9.74 42.89 33.06
CA LEU A 682 10.98 42.28 33.59
C LEU A 682 10.72 41.44 34.88
N GLU A 683 11.74 40.73 35.37
CA GLU A 683 11.74 39.71 36.44
C GLU A 683 12.42 40.17 37.77
N GLU A 684 12.76 39.19 38.62
CA GLU A 684 13.62 39.20 39.82
C GLU A 684 12.98 39.60 41.18
N ALA A 685 13.39 39.08 42.35
CA ALA A 685 13.72 37.72 42.85
C ALA A 685 14.55 37.84 44.15
N THR A 686 14.19 37.15 45.26
CA THR A 686 15.11 36.80 46.37
C THR A 686 14.48 35.80 47.37
N ASN A 687 15.29 35.26 48.31
CA ASN A 687 14.99 34.14 49.23
C ASN A 687 14.81 34.64 50.69
N LEU A 688 14.28 33.91 51.70
CA LEU A 688 14.85 32.73 52.38
C LEU A 688 13.86 32.07 53.42
N SER A 689 14.31 30.96 54.02
CA SER A 689 13.71 30.01 55.02
C SER A 689 12.97 30.58 56.27
N SER A 690 12.24 29.84 57.14
CA SER A 690 12.38 28.42 57.60
C SER A 690 11.15 27.80 58.33
N ASN A 691 11.17 26.46 58.53
CA ASN A 691 10.47 25.60 59.54
C ASN A 691 8.98 25.22 59.37
N GLY A 692 8.63 23.92 59.54
CA GLY A 692 7.22 23.44 59.56
C GLY A 692 6.84 21.93 59.40
N SER A 693 7.73 20.95 59.66
CA SER A 693 7.45 19.50 59.92
C SER A 693 6.32 18.69 59.19
N SER A 694 6.71 17.66 58.40
CA SER A 694 6.01 16.37 58.10
C SER A 694 4.58 16.39 57.47
N VAL A 695 4.15 15.49 56.58
CA VAL A 695 4.37 14.03 56.42
C VAL A 695 4.59 13.66 54.92
N ARG A 696 5.10 12.45 54.63
CA ARG A 696 5.28 11.92 53.26
C ARG A 696 4.09 11.09 52.76
N GLU A 697 3.63 11.36 51.54
CA GLU A 697 3.18 10.32 50.61
C GLU A 697 3.88 10.52 49.25
N GLY A 698 4.41 9.44 48.67
CA GLY A 698 4.94 9.44 47.31
C GLY A 698 3.87 8.96 46.32
N ARG A 699 3.74 9.62 45.16
CA ARG A 699 2.79 9.23 44.12
C ARG A 699 3.51 9.06 42.78
N ASP A 700 3.86 7.82 42.46
CA ASP A 700 4.50 7.48 41.19
C ASP A 700 3.59 7.77 39.97
N PRO A 701 4.17 8.15 38.82
CA PRO A 701 3.42 8.31 37.58
C PRO A 701 2.93 6.94 37.07
N LYS A 702 1.60 6.81 36.91
CA LYS A 702 0.97 5.56 36.44
C LYS A 702 1.43 5.19 35.02
N GLU A 703 2.07 4.03 34.86
CA GLU A 703 2.30 3.44 33.54
C GLU A 703 0.99 2.97 32.88
N ASN A 704 0.89 3.11 31.56
CA ASN A 704 -0.28 2.70 30.77
C ASN A 704 -0.41 1.17 30.69
N LYS A 705 -1.46 0.61 31.31
CA LYS A 705 -1.78 -0.83 31.36
C LYS A 705 -1.76 -1.53 29.98
N VAL A 706 -2.07 -0.82 28.90
CA VAL A 706 -2.07 -1.29 27.50
C VAL A 706 -0.76 -2.02 27.14
N ARG A 707 0.39 -1.55 27.63
CA ARG A 707 1.74 -2.11 27.37
C ARG A 707 1.88 -3.58 27.83
N SER A 708 1.14 -3.98 28.85
CA SER A 708 1.08 -5.37 29.32
C SER A 708 0.18 -6.24 28.44
N MET A 709 -0.95 -5.69 27.99
CA MET A 709 -2.05 -6.44 27.38
C MET A 709 -1.76 -6.86 25.93
N ALA A 710 -1.12 -6.00 25.13
CA ALA A 710 -0.67 -6.37 23.77
C ALA A 710 0.35 -7.53 23.82
N THR A 711 1.30 -7.44 24.75
CA THR A 711 2.32 -8.47 25.00
C THR A 711 1.69 -9.81 25.44
N GLN A 712 0.64 -9.77 26.25
CA GLN A 712 -0.08 -10.98 26.69
C GLN A 712 -0.94 -11.63 25.60
N LEU A 713 -1.45 -10.88 24.60
CA LEU A 713 -2.15 -11.48 23.46
C LEU A 713 -1.17 -12.31 22.60
N LEU A 714 -0.01 -11.74 22.24
CA LEU A 714 1.05 -12.45 21.53
C LEU A 714 1.46 -13.73 22.29
N ALA A 715 1.74 -13.60 23.60
CA ALA A 715 2.09 -14.73 24.43
C ALA A 715 1.02 -15.84 24.44
N LYS A 716 -0.28 -15.50 24.49
CA LYS A 716 -1.37 -16.51 24.49
C LYS A 716 -1.57 -17.19 23.14
N PHE A 717 -1.39 -16.50 22.01
CA PHE A 717 -1.41 -17.15 20.70
C PHE A 717 -0.23 -18.13 20.51
N GLU A 718 0.91 -17.89 21.17
CA GLU A 718 2.06 -18.81 21.14
C GLU A 718 2.03 -19.93 22.19
N SER A 719 1.13 -19.88 23.20
CA SER A 719 1.20 -20.77 24.38
C SER A 719 -0.13 -21.34 24.89
N THR A 720 -0.96 -21.94 24.03
CA THR A 720 -1.96 -22.92 24.51
C THR A 720 -2.24 -24.05 23.49
N PRO A 721 -1.76 -25.30 23.72
CA PRO A 721 -2.26 -26.48 23.02
C PRO A 721 -3.65 -26.88 23.53
N SER A 722 -4.41 -27.66 22.75
CA SER A 722 -5.82 -27.92 23.06
C SER A 722 -6.03 -28.78 24.32
N TYR A 723 -6.75 -28.25 25.33
CA TYR A 723 -7.21 -29.02 26.49
C TYR A 723 -8.67 -28.72 26.90
N ALA A 724 -9.55 -28.55 25.90
CA ALA A 724 -10.95 -28.16 26.10
C ALA A 724 -12.00 -29.25 25.71
N VAL A 725 -11.62 -30.53 25.67
CA VAL A 725 -12.53 -31.65 25.32
C VAL A 725 -12.72 -32.66 26.48
N ARG A 726 -11.92 -32.59 27.55
CA ARG A 726 -11.87 -33.61 28.64
C ARG A 726 -12.65 -33.27 29.93
N LYS A 727 -13.62 -32.34 29.90
CA LYS A 727 -14.46 -32.01 31.09
C LYS A 727 -15.94 -32.42 31.02
N THR A 728 -16.46 -32.86 29.87
CA THR A 728 -17.88 -33.25 29.72
C THR A 728 -18.17 -34.73 30.03
N GLN A 729 -17.20 -35.64 29.92
CA GLN A 729 -17.43 -37.07 30.25
C GLN A 729 -17.34 -37.40 31.75
N LYS A 730 -16.76 -36.53 32.58
CA LYS A 730 -16.54 -36.79 34.02
C LYS A 730 -17.67 -36.34 34.96
N LYS A 731 -18.85 -35.96 34.42
CA LYS A 731 -20.06 -35.67 35.23
C LYS A 731 -21.16 -36.75 35.12
N ALA A 732 -21.27 -37.45 33.98
CA ALA A 732 -22.31 -38.47 33.79
C ALA A 732 -22.16 -39.68 34.74
N GLN A 733 -20.94 -40.23 34.87
CA GLN A 733 -20.66 -41.39 35.72
C GLN A 733 -20.91 -41.15 37.22
N THR A 734 -20.83 -39.89 37.69
CA THR A 734 -21.00 -39.56 39.12
C THR A 734 -22.48 -39.48 39.54
N GLN A 735 -23.42 -39.45 38.58
CA GLN A 735 -24.84 -39.34 38.87
C GLN A 735 -25.50 -40.73 39.00
N GLN A 736 -25.26 -41.63 38.02
CA GLN A 736 -25.70 -43.04 38.10
C GLN A 736 -25.14 -43.76 39.34
N ALA A 737 -23.89 -43.48 39.73
CA ALA A 737 -23.31 -44.03 40.96
C ALA A 737 -24.04 -43.59 42.25
N ARG A 738 -24.67 -42.41 42.26
CA ARG A 738 -25.47 -41.91 43.39
C ARG A 738 -26.87 -42.54 43.40
N GLU A 739 -27.50 -42.69 42.24
CA GLU A 739 -28.80 -43.35 42.07
C GLU A 739 -28.76 -44.87 42.34
N PHE A 740 -27.59 -45.51 42.24
CA PHE A 740 -27.42 -46.89 42.70
C PHE A 740 -27.38 -46.98 44.24
N HIS A 741 -26.75 -46.03 44.92
CA HIS A 741 -26.60 -46.08 46.38
C HIS A 741 -27.93 -45.87 47.14
N THR A 742 -28.85 -45.04 46.63
CA THR A 742 -30.13 -44.69 47.29
C THR A 742 -31.19 -45.79 47.26
N LYS A 743 -31.02 -46.86 46.47
CA LYS A 743 -32.00 -47.97 46.35
C LYS A 743 -31.95 -48.94 47.53
N SER A 744 -33.07 -49.59 47.83
CA SER A 744 -33.15 -50.63 48.86
C SER A 744 -32.36 -51.90 48.49
N ILE A 745 -32.15 -52.77 49.47
CA ILE A 745 -31.41 -54.04 49.28
C ILE A 745 -32.15 -54.97 48.31
N LYS A 746 -33.49 -55.00 48.33
CA LYS A 746 -34.30 -55.78 47.38
C LYS A 746 -34.14 -55.28 45.93
N GLU A 747 -34.18 -53.97 45.71
CA GLU A 747 -34.02 -53.38 44.37
C GLU A 747 -32.60 -53.58 43.81
N LYS A 748 -31.58 -53.54 44.66
CA LYS A 748 -30.19 -53.82 44.27
C LYS A 748 -29.99 -55.27 43.79
N ALA A 749 -30.68 -56.24 44.40
CA ALA A 749 -30.65 -57.63 43.95
C ALA A 749 -31.25 -57.80 42.54
N VAL A 750 -32.43 -57.22 42.29
CA VAL A 750 -33.11 -57.26 40.98
C VAL A 750 -32.29 -56.56 39.90
N HIS A 751 -31.61 -55.46 40.23
CA HIS A 751 -30.76 -54.73 39.28
C HIS A 751 -29.50 -55.53 38.88
N LEU A 752 -28.98 -56.39 39.76
CA LEU A 752 -27.82 -57.24 39.46
C LEU A 752 -28.20 -58.50 38.66
N SER A 753 -29.37 -59.09 38.88
CA SER A 753 -29.80 -60.28 38.12
C SER A 753 -30.03 -60.01 36.63
N GLY A 754 -30.40 -58.78 36.25
CA GLY A 754 -30.66 -58.41 34.86
C GLY A 754 -29.41 -58.20 33.97
N LEU A 755 -28.20 -58.28 34.52
CA LEU A 755 -26.95 -57.97 33.79
C LEU A 755 -26.19 -59.20 33.27
N PHE A 756 -26.65 -60.42 33.57
CA PHE A 756 -25.93 -61.67 33.30
C PHE A 756 -26.80 -62.75 32.63
N SER A 757 -27.60 -62.37 31.63
CA SER A 757 -28.32 -63.32 30.75
C SER A 757 -28.25 -62.88 29.29
N GLY A 758 -27.97 -63.83 28.40
CA GLY A 758 -28.05 -63.67 26.94
C GLY A 758 -29.51 -63.67 26.44
N ASP A 759 -29.79 -63.71 25.13
CA ASP A 759 -28.89 -64.04 24.02
C ASP A 759 -29.36 -63.41 22.67
N SER A 760 -28.54 -63.62 21.63
CA SER A 760 -28.67 -63.39 20.17
C SER A 760 -30.06 -63.23 19.52
N SER A 761 -30.21 -62.24 18.62
CA SER A 761 -30.50 -62.43 17.17
C SER A 761 -30.98 -61.17 16.39
N ALA A 762 -30.65 -61.09 15.09
CA ALA A 762 -31.35 -60.38 13.97
C ALA A 762 -31.61 -58.84 14.04
N ILE A 763 -31.80 -58.04 12.96
CA ILE A 763 -31.52 -58.12 11.50
C ILE A 763 -31.40 -56.66 10.92
N HIS A 764 -30.92 -56.50 9.68
CA HIS A 764 -30.84 -55.31 8.77
C HIS A 764 -31.82 -54.10 8.99
N LYS A 765 -31.57 -52.87 8.48
CA LYS A 765 -31.01 -52.46 7.16
C LYS A 765 -30.66 -50.95 7.08
N GLY A 766 -29.88 -50.53 6.07
CA GLY A 766 -29.78 -49.13 5.62
C GLY A 766 -28.47 -48.41 6.00
N GLY A 767 -27.83 -47.73 5.05
CA GLY A 767 -26.57 -47.01 5.27
C GLY A 767 -26.27 -45.95 4.21
N SER A 768 -25.16 -45.21 4.37
CA SER A 768 -24.68 -44.23 3.38
C SER A 768 -23.15 -44.19 3.33
N VAL A 769 -22.59 -43.97 2.14
CA VAL A 769 -21.19 -44.23 1.80
C VAL A 769 -20.29 -43.03 2.09
N ARG A 770 -19.32 -43.19 3.00
CA ARG A 770 -18.17 -42.27 3.11
C ARG A 770 -17.11 -42.64 2.08
N ARG A 771 -16.99 -41.84 1.00
CA ARG A 771 -15.81 -41.90 0.11
C ARG A 771 -14.57 -41.42 0.86
N ALA A 772 -13.44 -42.11 0.65
CA ALA A 772 -12.16 -41.76 1.26
C ALA A 772 -11.43 -40.66 0.44
N PHE A 773 -10.64 -39.84 1.13
CA PHE A 773 -9.72 -38.87 0.52
C PHE A 773 -8.28 -39.43 0.49
N PRO A 774 -7.44 -39.06 -0.50
CA PRO A 774 -6.09 -39.61 -0.67
C PRO A 774 -5.11 -39.17 0.45
N PRO A 775 -4.09 -40.01 0.78
CA PRO A 775 -3.24 -39.80 1.95
C PRO A 775 -1.90 -39.08 1.64
N SER A 776 -1.94 -37.80 1.29
CA SER A 776 -0.74 -36.94 1.20
C SER A 776 -0.74 -35.90 2.33
N GLY A 777 -0.35 -36.30 3.54
CA GLY A 777 -0.25 -35.41 4.69
C GLY A 777 0.91 -35.79 5.62
N ASP A 778 1.77 -34.81 5.89
CA ASP A 778 2.98 -34.94 6.71
C ASP A 778 2.71 -35.62 8.06
N LYS A 779 3.44 -36.70 8.35
CA LYS A 779 3.39 -37.45 9.62
C LYS A 779 4.56 -37.08 10.52
N CYS A 780 4.35 -37.15 11.83
CA CYS A 780 5.39 -36.95 12.83
C CYS A 780 6.31 -38.16 12.88
N HIS A 781 7.61 -37.99 12.69
CA HIS A 781 8.56 -39.10 12.76
C HIS A 781 8.53 -39.81 14.12
N SER A 782 8.34 -39.08 15.23
CA SER A 782 8.32 -39.67 16.59
C SER A 782 6.96 -40.22 17.08
N CYS A 783 5.86 -40.04 16.34
CA CYS A 783 4.54 -40.53 16.80
C CYS A 783 3.55 -40.94 15.69
N GLU A 784 3.97 -40.86 14.43
CA GLU A 784 3.28 -41.27 13.19
C GLU A 784 1.93 -40.60 12.88
N ARG A 785 1.40 -39.80 13.80
CA ARG A 785 0.20 -38.97 13.62
C ARG A 785 0.51 -37.79 12.70
N ARG A 786 -0.52 -37.30 11.99
CA ARG A 786 -0.43 -36.11 11.13
C ARG A 786 0.05 -34.88 11.93
N VAL A 787 0.97 -34.11 11.37
CA VAL A 787 1.43 -32.82 11.92
C VAL A 787 0.80 -31.69 11.14
N TYR A 788 0.23 -30.70 11.83
CA TYR A 788 -0.30 -29.50 11.20
C TYR A 788 0.74 -28.38 11.16
N MET A 789 0.63 -27.48 10.18
CA MET A 789 1.65 -26.47 9.88
C MET A 789 2.03 -25.55 11.05
N VAL A 790 1.12 -25.34 12.00
CA VAL A 790 1.31 -24.52 13.22
C VAL A 790 2.12 -25.27 14.30
N GLU A 791 2.01 -26.59 14.35
CA GLU A 791 2.65 -27.45 15.35
C GLU A 791 3.97 -28.07 14.87
N ARG A 792 4.30 -27.94 13.58
CA ARG A 792 5.47 -28.62 12.99
C ARG A 792 6.80 -27.97 13.36
N VAL A 793 7.76 -28.81 13.72
CA VAL A 793 9.20 -28.53 13.72
C VAL A 793 9.82 -29.34 12.60
N CYS A 794 10.68 -28.71 11.81
CA CYS A 794 11.43 -29.37 10.74
C CYS A 794 12.90 -29.50 11.18
N ALA A 795 13.45 -30.71 11.15
CA ALA A 795 14.84 -31.02 11.48
C ALA A 795 15.33 -32.20 10.63
N GLU A 796 16.53 -32.11 10.06
CA GLU A 796 17.11 -33.12 9.15
C GLU A 796 16.14 -33.66 8.08
N GLY A 797 15.35 -32.76 7.48
CA GLY A 797 14.33 -33.10 6.46
C GLY A 797 13.04 -33.75 6.99
N LEU A 798 12.97 -34.07 8.28
CA LEU A 798 11.85 -34.75 8.92
C LEU A 798 10.93 -33.79 9.69
N TYR A 799 9.66 -34.18 9.85
CA TYR A 799 8.64 -33.42 10.55
C TYR A 799 8.34 -34.00 11.93
N PHE A 800 8.19 -33.12 12.92
CA PHE A 800 7.86 -33.46 14.31
C PHE A 800 6.79 -32.50 14.85
N HIS A 801 5.88 -32.95 15.73
CA HIS A 801 5.13 -32.01 16.58
C HIS A 801 6.09 -31.30 17.55
N ARG A 802 5.85 -30.02 17.86
CA ARG A 802 6.57 -29.26 18.92
C ARG A 802 6.66 -30.03 20.25
N GLU A 803 5.61 -30.76 20.62
CA GLU A 803 5.59 -31.57 21.85
C GLU A 803 6.42 -32.87 21.76
N CYS A 804 6.60 -33.41 20.55
CA CYS A 804 7.42 -34.59 20.28
C CYS A 804 8.91 -34.26 20.09
N PHE A 805 9.26 -33.00 19.85
CA PHE A 805 10.62 -32.55 19.58
C PHE A 805 11.45 -32.49 20.88
N ARG A 806 11.80 -33.67 21.41
CA ARG A 806 12.42 -33.87 22.73
C ARG A 806 13.66 -34.77 22.67
N CYS A 807 14.56 -34.60 23.63
CA CYS A 807 15.72 -35.46 23.80
C CYS A 807 15.30 -36.87 24.26
N SER A 808 15.65 -37.92 23.52
CA SER A 808 15.32 -39.32 23.85
C SER A 808 15.92 -39.82 25.17
N THR A 809 16.92 -39.14 25.74
CA THR A 809 17.58 -39.52 27.00
C THR A 809 16.97 -38.84 28.24
N CYS A 810 16.42 -37.63 28.11
CA CYS A 810 15.94 -36.85 29.27
C CYS A 810 14.61 -36.12 29.07
N SER A 811 13.91 -36.37 27.95
CA SER A 811 12.60 -35.81 27.62
C SER A 811 12.48 -34.28 27.62
N SER A 812 13.61 -33.55 27.70
CA SER A 812 13.63 -32.10 27.61
C SER A 812 13.22 -31.63 26.22
N ALA A 813 12.41 -30.57 26.14
CA ALA A 813 12.04 -29.95 24.89
C ALA A 813 13.28 -29.33 24.22
N LEU A 814 13.51 -29.69 22.96
CA LEU A 814 14.64 -29.22 22.17
C LEU A 814 14.28 -27.91 21.46
N ARG A 815 15.28 -27.11 21.12
CA ARG A 815 15.11 -25.93 20.25
C ARG A 815 15.73 -26.20 18.88
N GLN A 816 15.15 -25.61 17.84
CA GLN A 816 15.71 -25.66 16.48
C GLN A 816 17.12 -25.04 16.50
N GLY A 817 18.11 -25.70 15.90
CA GLY A 817 19.54 -25.34 16.01
C GLY A 817 20.26 -25.74 17.32
N ALA A 818 19.55 -26.24 18.34
CA ALA A 818 20.11 -26.64 19.64
C ALA A 818 19.88 -28.14 19.98
N HIS A 819 19.81 -28.97 18.95
CA HIS A 819 19.67 -30.43 19.04
C HIS A 819 20.80 -31.11 18.28
N ALA A 820 20.89 -32.43 18.41
CA ALA A 820 21.60 -33.33 17.52
C ALA A 820 20.64 -34.47 17.13
N PHE A 821 20.81 -35.03 15.94
CA PHE A 821 20.00 -36.11 15.41
C PHE A 821 20.89 -37.31 15.08
N ASP A 822 20.46 -38.50 15.50
CA ASP A 822 21.06 -39.77 15.13
C ASP A 822 20.30 -40.34 13.93
N SER A 823 20.95 -40.32 12.76
CA SER A 823 20.42 -40.84 11.50
C SER A 823 20.31 -42.37 11.45
N GLU A 824 21.06 -43.12 12.26
CA GLU A 824 20.98 -44.58 12.30
C GLU A 824 19.78 -45.06 13.11
N GLN A 825 19.37 -44.31 14.13
CA GLN A 825 18.24 -44.68 15.01
C GLN A 825 17.00 -43.78 14.92
N GLY A 826 17.02 -42.72 14.10
CA GLY A 826 15.91 -41.77 13.97
C GLY A 826 15.65 -40.92 15.23
N LYS A 827 16.64 -40.76 16.11
CA LYS A 827 16.46 -40.24 17.47
C LYS A 827 17.06 -38.86 17.67
N LEU A 828 16.34 -38.02 18.42
CA LEU A 828 16.72 -36.66 18.76
C LEU A 828 17.40 -36.61 20.14
N TYR A 829 18.48 -35.84 20.24
CA TYR A 829 19.23 -35.66 21.47
C TYR A 829 19.50 -34.16 21.73
N CYS A 830 19.63 -33.78 22.99
CA CYS A 830 20.30 -32.51 23.32
C CYS A 830 21.82 -32.73 23.23
N LYS A 831 22.58 -31.68 22.91
CA LYS A 831 24.05 -31.77 22.69
C LYS A 831 24.74 -32.54 23.82
N LEU A 832 24.51 -32.15 25.08
CA LEU A 832 25.03 -32.84 26.27
C LEU A 832 24.80 -34.37 26.33
N HIS A 833 23.69 -34.89 25.80
CA HIS A 833 23.43 -36.34 25.78
C HIS A 833 23.92 -37.02 24.50
N PHE A 834 24.03 -36.29 23.39
CA PHE A 834 24.71 -36.76 22.18
C PHE A 834 26.23 -36.89 22.45
N ASP A 835 26.84 -35.85 23.01
CA ASP A 835 28.25 -35.80 23.38
C ASP A 835 28.60 -36.88 24.41
N ARG A 836 27.74 -37.09 25.43
CA ARG A 836 27.89 -38.20 26.40
C ARG A 836 27.80 -39.58 25.76
N ARG A 837 26.95 -39.76 24.75
CA ARG A 837 26.82 -41.04 24.03
C ARG A 837 28.03 -41.30 23.14
N ASN A 838 28.50 -40.30 22.41
CA ASN A 838 29.68 -40.42 21.53
C ASN A 838 31.00 -40.52 22.31
N ASN A 839 31.06 -39.96 23.53
CA ASN A 839 32.17 -40.21 24.46
C ASN A 839 32.09 -41.59 25.13
N GLY A 840 30.92 -42.26 25.10
CA GLY A 840 30.74 -43.62 25.59
C GLY A 840 31.53 -44.68 24.82
N THR A 841 31.83 -44.44 23.55
CA THR A 841 32.70 -45.30 22.72
C THR A 841 34.20 -44.99 22.87
N ASN A 842 34.59 -44.00 23.70
CA ASN A 842 35.98 -43.59 23.92
C ASN A 842 36.39 -43.55 25.41
N LEU A 843 35.95 -44.55 26.18
CA LEU A 843 36.17 -44.59 27.63
C LEU A 843 37.58 -45.09 28.02
N ARG A 844 38.64 -44.29 27.79
CA ARG A 844 39.98 -44.60 28.34
C ARG A 844 40.94 -43.42 28.57
N ARG A 845 40.56 -42.47 29.45
CA ARG A 845 41.34 -42.16 30.68
C ARG A 845 40.76 -41.03 31.56
N ASN A 846 40.86 -41.27 32.87
CA ASN A 846 40.92 -40.34 34.01
C ASN A 846 39.76 -39.34 34.23
N LEU A 847 38.94 -39.66 35.24
CA LEU A 847 38.14 -38.68 35.98
C LEU A 847 39.01 -37.87 36.95
N SER A 848 38.53 -36.69 37.34
CA SER A 848 38.62 -36.22 38.72
C SER A 848 37.38 -35.38 39.07
N LEU A 849 36.98 -35.35 40.33
CA LEU A 849 35.73 -34.75 40.80
C LEU A 849 35.97 -33.41 41.49
N ARG A 850 34.97 -32.51 41.46
CA ARG A 850 34.22 -32.10 42.66
C ARG A 850 33.02 -31.19 42.33
N SER A 851 32.24 -30.86 43.35
CA SER A 851 30.84 -30.44 43.26
C SER A 851 30.50 -29.27 44.18
N VAL A 852 29.64 -28.35 43.70
CA VAL A 852 28.64 -27.54 44.45
C VAL A 852 29.09 -26.75 45.69
N SER A 853 29.08 -25.42 45.60
CA SER A 853 28.33 -24.53 46.54
C SER A 853 28.37 -23.01 46.19
N THR A 854 27.20 -22.37 46.19
CA THR A 854 26.87 -20.98 46.61
C THR A 854 27.79 -19.74 46.37
N PHE A 855 27.29 -18.78 45.56
CA PHE A 855 27.21 -17.28 45.76
C PHE A 855 28.44 -16.42 46.17
N PRO A 856 28.46 -15.07 45.96
CA PRO A 856 27.63 -14.17 45.12
C PRO A 856 28.45 -13.21 44.20
N PHE A 857 27.80 -12.12 43.72
CA PHE A 857 28.31 -10.97 42.94
C PHE A 857 29.74 -10.44 43.24
N SER A 858 30.45 -9.98 42.19
CA SER A 858 31.11 -8.65 42.14
C SER A 858 31.67 -8.31 40.73
N LEU A 859 32.36 -7.18 40.58
CA LEU A 859 32.64 -6.46 39.32
C LEU A 859 34.02 -6.75 38.68
N CYS A 860 34.09 -6.45 37.37
CA CYS A 860 35.28 -6.04 36.61
C CYS A 860 36.39 -7.09 36.33
N HIS A 861 36.99 -6.99 35.15
CA HIS A 861 38.22 -7.71 34.74
C HIS A 861 39.07 -6.83 33.81
N THR A 862 40.39 -6.89 33.96
CA THR A 862 41.35 -6.32 33.00
C THR A 862 42.56 -7.27 32.85
N LYS A 863 43.21 -7.22 31.67
CA LYS A 863 44.41 -7.99 31.26
C LYS A 863 44.13 -9.50 31.09
N SER A 864 44.32 -10.15 29.93
CA SER A 864 45.43 -10.16 28.96
C SER A 864 46.73 -10.78 29.49
N ILE A 865 47.10 -11.95 28.94
CA ILE A 865 48.31 -12.13 28.10
C ILE A 865 48.24 -13.51 27.38
N CYS A 866 49.03 -13.72 26.33
CA CYS A 866 48.90 -14.80 25.34
C CYS A 866 50.20 -15.64 25.16
N CYS A 867 50.07 -16.94 24.85
CA CYS A 867 51.07 -17.84 24.22
C CYS A 867 50.38 -19.19 23.83
N LYS A 868 50.79 -20.00 22.84
CA LYS A 868 51.67 -19.84 21.65
C LYS A 868 51.61 -21.11 20.76
N MET A 869 51.75 -20.97 19.43
CA MET A 869 52.36 -21.95 18.48
C MET A 869 51.66 -23.32 18.21
N ALA A 870 51.84 -24.02 17.07
CA ALA A 870 52.37 -23.69 15.72
C ALA A 870 52.09 -24.82 14.67
N ASN A 871 52.57 -24.62 13.43
CA ASN A 871 52.68 -25.57 12.28
C ASN A 871 51.36 -25.84 11.50
N SER A 872 51.29 -25.98 10.17
CA SER A 872 52.27 -25.93 9.04
C SER A 872 51.50 -25.85 7.69
N SER A 873 52.04 -25.60 6.47
CA SER A 873 53.37 -25.16 5.97
C SER A 873 53.35 -24.84 4.45
N ALA A 874 54.26 -23.97 3.99
CA ALA A 874 54.90 -23.90 2.64
C ALA A 874 54.08 -23.68 1.34
N LEU A 875 54.30 -22.53 0.67
CA LEU A 875 55.10 -22.41 -0.58
C LEU A 875 55.28 -20.93 -1.04
N CYS A 876 56.41 -20.62 -1.71
CA CYS A 876 56.82 -19.41 -2.49
C CYS A 876 56.07 -18.05 -2.27
N ILE A 877 56.62 -16.91 -1.81
CA ILE A 877 57.99 -16.30 -1.84
C ILE A 877 58.48 -15.98 -3.28
N LEU A 878 58.92 -14.76 -3.66
CA LEU A 878 58.86 -13.40 -3.04
C LEU A 878 59.33 -12.32 -4.06
N CYS A 879 59.07 -11.02 -3.81
CA CYS A 879 60.04 -9.96 -4.15
C CYS A 879 59.91 -8.67 -3.28
N LEU A 880 60.62 -8.69 -2.14
CA LEU A 880 61.32 -7.59 -1.43
C LEU A 880 60.73 -6.15 -1.25
N ARG A 881 60.50 -5.81 0.04
CA ARG A 881 60.99 -4.61 0.79
C ARG A 881 60.45 -3.20 0.48
N ALA A 882 60.43 -2.22 1.42
CA ALA A 882 60.86 -2.16 2.84
C ALA A 882 59.99 -1.21 3.70
N ASP A 883 60.14 -1.29 5.03
CA ASP A 883 59.44 -0.54 6.09
C ASP A 883 59.96 0.88 6.35
N MET A 884 59.18 1.69 7.10
CA MET A 884 59.68 2.33 8.33
C MET A 884 58.56 2.88 9.25
N GLU A 885 58.66 2.68 10.57
CA GLU A 885 57.83 3.39 11.57
C GLU A 885 58.59 3.70 12.91
N LEU A 886 58.24 4.87 13.46
CA LEU A 886 58.42 5.50 14.79
C LEU A 886 59.24 4.87 15.95
N LYS A 887 59.97 5.77 16.65
CA LYS A 887 60.50 5.68 18.04
C LYS A 887 60.73 7.11 18.60
N PHE A 888 60.82 7.42 19.92
CA PHE A 888 60.23 6.87 21.16
C PHE A 888 60.57 7.78 22.38
N ARG A 889 59.67 7.91 23.38
CA ARG A 889 59.91 8.41 24.77
C ARG A 889 60.31 9.90 25.02
N SER A 890 60.53 10.25 26.30
CA SER A 890 60.08 11.50 26.93
C SER A 890 60.82 11.94 28.22
N ASN A 891 60.92 13.27 28.43
CA ASN A 891 61.12 14.04 29.69
C ASN A 891 62.35 13.83 30.60
N VAL A 892 63.12 14.91 30.86
CA VAL A 892 63.47 15.50 32.19
C VAL A 892 64.32 16.81 32.01
N LEU A 893 64.53 17.58 33.09
CA LEU A 893 64.84 19.02 33.16
C LEU A 893 66.32 19.50 33.04
N LEU A 894 66.46 20.84 32.80
CA LEU A 894 67.43 21.81 33.41
C LEU A 894 68.90 21.97 32.89
N LYS A 895 69.18 23.05 32.12
CA LYS A 895 69.95 24.29 32.55
C LYS A 895 70.56 25.16 31.43
N LYS A 896 70.37 26.50 31.53
CA LYS A 896 71.17 27.64 30.97
C LYS A 896 71.24 27.75 29.42
N LYS A 897 71.39 28.92 28.77
CA LYS A 897 71.59 30.35 29.17
C LYS A 897 70.48 31.27 28.58
N ALA A 898 70.51 32.57 28.95
CA ALA A 898 69.69 33.68 28.42
C ALA A 898 70.65 34.85 28.02
N PRO A 899 70.26 36.13 27.82
CA PRO A 899 68.93 36.76 27.66
C PRO A 899 68.82 37.83 26.53
N SER A 900 67.62 38.38 26.30
CA SER A 900 67.44 39.82 26.01
C SER A 900 66.02 40.30 26.37
N LEU A 901 65.92 41.57 26.81
CA LEU A 901 64.69 42.34 27.01
C LEU A 901 64.77 43.56 26.02
N ALA A 902 63.89 44.58 25.96
CA ALA A 902 62.75 44.99 26.78
C ALA A 902 61.82 45.92 25.97
N ALA A 903 60.57 46.10 26.41
CA ALA A 903 60.05 47.41 26.85
C ALA A 903 58.54 47.34 27.20
N GLN A 904 58.18 47.81 28.38
CA GLN A 904 56.83 48.27 28.73
C GLN A 904 56.94 49.74 29.14
N GLN A 905 55.86 50.52 29.04
CA GLN A 905 55.77 51.74 29.85
C GLN A 905 54.38 51.95 30.45
N THR A 906 54.42 52.28 31.73
CA THR A 906 53.34 52.38 32.72
C THR A 906 52.40 53.58 32.52
N CYS A 907 51.18 53.48 33.06
CA CYS A 907 50.74 54.44 34.09
C CYS A 907 49.63 53.87 35.00
N ARG A 908 49.40 54.55 36.15
CA ARG A 908 48.34 54.27 37.16
C ARG A 908 47.33 55.44 37.18
N MET A 909 46.11 55.22 37.66
CA MET A 909 45.55 56.01 38.79
C MET A 909 44.29 55.37 39.42
N ASN A 910 43.67 56.05 40.41
CA ASN A 910 43.12 55.41 41.60
C ASN A 910 41.96 56.20 42.28
N LEU A 911 41.02 55.47 42.92
CA LEU A 911 40.24 55.80 44.14
C LEU A 911 39.14 56.91 44.21
N GLN A 912 38.17 56.62 45.11
CA GLN A 912 37.28 57.50 45.91
C GLN A 912 36.13 58.26 45.18
N GLN A 913 34.90 58.40 45.73
CA GLN A 913 34.44 58.41 47.13
C GLN A 913 33.15 57.57 47.44
N VAL A 914 32.72 57.62 48.71
CA VAL A 914 31.56 57.04 49.45
C VAL A 914 31.01 58.25 50.30
N PRO A 915 29.80 58.30 50.96
CA PRO A 915 29.07 57.17 51.57
C PRO A 915 27.52 57.23 51.82
N SER A 916 26.98 56.11 52.33
CA SER A 916 25.86 56.00 53.30
C SER A 916 24.42 56.41 52.84
N ALA A 917 23.33 56.08 53.55
CA ALA A 917 23.16 55.48 54.88
C ALA A 917 21.95 54.51 54.97
N HIS A 918 21.84 53.78 56.09
CA HIS A 918 20.65 52.99 56.46
C HIS A 918 19.52 53.88 57.00
N ILE A 919 18.27 53.54 56.65
CA ILE A 919 17.31 52.91 57.59
C ILE A 919 16.73 51.69 56.86
#